data_AF-A0A919I942-F1
#
_entry.id   AF-A0A919I942-F1
#
_cell.length_a   1.000
_cell.length_b   1.000
_cell.length_c   1.000
_cell.angle_alpha   90.00
_cell.angle_beta   90.00
_cell.angle_gamma   90.00
#
_symmetry.space_group_name_H-M   'P 1'
#
loop_
_entity.id
_entity.type
_entity.pdbx_description
1 polymer ?
#
loop_
_entity_poly.entity_id
_entity_poly.type
_entity_poly.pdbx_seq_one_letter_code
_entity_poly.pdbx_strand_id
1 'polypeptide(L)'
;MTKVKASHKTKGPQRNRKKDLEKESVRELHNVLTDEYFEIRVVENDMGVDLEIELKNSEIHLGSSFAVQIKATEKSRNKKQPSVQVETDNVEYLLSQRQLSMYILYVKETKTFYYQWTADFVKTLRDKKPNWMQQETVAIQFNQVLNPEAAKLIYDTVLKESASNRRERDFLIEGELKSVSNSIHEDKKTTVLEDFEHLFKTFQGLAILPMHILQRLPPFTNSIDSHSYYSETEQTLYSDNPALLTFFESLTRKGNKVRLSSHTENAIDNRADLLKSILNFFYKHSIHHINNLPEKSVNKRICIHKLYVTGSCDCERCRFYNLDITGSLSKVNTVKPKTPYGLLRNAHTHLELGNLKESFQLYKKLIEKFKKNENYVAYFMCKYTLANARQLYRWNYFGDDSRSIDEYINGINLDDELYIFRKNGIVKDEVISVLKWILQGSFINYANREMDEKRYEIDSTYENDKLGGWTSADYSPRFLSEFLETKNFVEFNLIAHDVVAGYSLLLDKTFTGAIKLNNLLNENNTAMKGVDSWLLRTFLLQGSSLRMNQVITRHNVTALNFEGKSKDRFLRLISNFISSFQDIERFVQKDSESPNYFFIKKMNDVIRNTCVLLSVLELSKEELNKFLKQLILGVKDFNFVESSVVGYLVNIINRKYEKISPTLLDDLYVLALTEKKFKNDGIKNGVPNLLRKHFPDYTRTDQSIVSTLDLLKADPSTLDVYTLAEFWVTASDVQKLTITRAVGNKLEKHFNFDDYYIAALRGVIDFKTFLPQAIAAVPKTDRERENERYFLQKVTRNRRINFLIDLAFKYKVNLKEKIYQKLAQQEPYFIWLMNLSGFNYNKFNPMWLLEFHSDWYFEEFKKHDVIKKITQEYILRNPVEGLVKIYVKHFSN
;
A
#
# COMPACT_ATOMS: atom_id res chain seq x y z
N MET A 1 19.42 22.65 -64.79
CA MET A 1 18.25 21.75 -64.86
C MET A 1 18.59 20.42 -64.20
N THR A 2 18.26 20.24 -62.91
CA THR A 2 17.93 18.94 -62.30
C THR A 2 17.28 19.22 -60.94
N LYS A 3 15.99 18.86 -60.80
CA LYS A 3 15.23 18.98 -59.55
C LYS A 3 15.66 17.86 -58.60
N VAL A 4 16.16 18.21 -57.42
CA VAL A 4 16.24 17.28 -56.28
C VAL A 4 15.00 17.48 -55.41
N LYS A 5 14.20 16.42 -55.27
CA LYS A 5 13.09 16.31 -54.31
C LYS A 5 13.67 16.25 -52.90
N ALA A 6 13.22 17.15 -52.03
CA ALA A 6 13.37 17.03 -50.59
C ALA A 6 12.00 16.76 -49.95
N SER A 7 12.05 15.84 -49.00
CA SER A 7 11.01 15.01 -48.42
C SER A 7 10.44 15.56 -47.11
N HIS A 8 9.24 15.09 -46.77
CA HIS A 8 8.71 14.88 -45.42
C HIS A 8 8.71 16.06 -44.43
N LYS A 9 7.58 16.79 -44.41
CA LYS A 9 7.15 17.56 -43.23
C LYS A 9 6.80 16.60 -42.08
N THR A 10 7.66 16.51 -41.07
CA THR A 10 7.32 15.93 -39.77
C THR A 10 6.28 16.83 -39.08
N LYS A 11 5.08 16.28 -38.82
CA LYS A 11 4.09 16.93 -37.95
C LYS A 11 4.58 16.78 -36.51
N GLY A 12 4.93 17.89 -35.85
CA GLY A 12 5.17 17.90 -34.41
C GLY A 12 3.90 17.53 -33.61
N PRO A 13 4.04 17.20 -32.31
CA PRO A 13 2.90 16.79 -31.49
C PRO A 13 1.82 17.89 -31.46
N GLN A 14 0.62 17.54 -31.92
CA GLN A 14 -0.52 18.45 -31.89
C GLN A 14 -1.03 18.59 -30.45
N ARG A 15 -1.19 19.83 -30.01
CA ARG A 15 -1.72 20.18 -28.69
C ARG A 15 -3.14 19.60 -28.56
N ASN A 16 -3.37 18.73 -27.58
CA ASN A 16 -4.69 18.12 -27.37
C ASN A 16 -5.62 19.13 -26.68
N ARG A 17 -6.39 19.87 -27.48
CA ARG A 17 -7.31 20.91 -27.02
C ARG A 17 -8.32 20.43 -25.98
N LYS A 18 -8.72 19.15 -26.03
CA LYS A 18 -9.64 18.55 -25.07
C LYS A 18 -9.03 18.47 -23.67
N LYS A 19 -7.76 18.08 -23.57
CA LYS A 19 -7.02 18.07 -22.29
C LYS A 19 -6.80 19.47 -21.71
N ASP A 20 -6.58 20.47 -22.56
CA ASP A 20 -6.46 21.86 -22.11
C ASP A 20 -7.79 22.38 -21.54
N LEU A 21 -8.92 21.99 -22.14
CA LEU A 21 -10.28 22.32 -21.67
C LEU A 21 -10.64 21.65 -20.35
N GLU A 22 -10.27 20.37 -20.18
CA GLU A 22 -10.49 19.64 -18.93
C GLU A 22 -9.73 20.29 -17.76
N LYS A 23 -8.45 20.63 -17.96
CA LYS A 23 -7.67 21.35 -16.93
C LYS A 23 -8.24 22.73 -16.59
N GLU A 24 -8.73 23.44 -17.60
CA GLU A 24 -9.41 24.73 -17.41
C GLU A 24 -10.69 24.54 -16.59
N SER A 25 -11.50 23.52 -16.90
CA SER A 25 -12.75 23.24 -16.19
C SER A 25 -12.54 22.90 -14.70
N VAL A 26 -11.52 22.13 -14.34
CA VAL A 26 -11.23 21.84 -12.92
C VAL A 26 -10.88 23.13 -12.17
N ARG A 27 -10.04 23.98 -12.76
CA ARG A 27 -9.64 25.26 -12.15
C ARG A 27 -10.83 26.20 -11.96
N GLU A 28 -11.70 26.32 -12.97
CA GLU A 28 -12.89 27.18 -12.84
C GLU A 28 -13.92 26.60 -11.85
N LEU A 29 -13.97 25.28 -11.66
CA LEU A 29 -14.89 24.64 -10.71
C LEU A 29 -14.57 25.01 -9.25
N HIS A 30 -13.28 25.17 -8.90
CA HIS A 30 -12.86 25.69 -7.59
C HIS A 30 -13.43 27.09 -7.28
N ASN A 31 -13.71 27.91 -8.30
CA ASN A 31 -14.29 29.24 -8.07
C ASN A 31 -15.80 29.16 -7.78
N VAL A 32 -16.46 28.08 -8.18
CA VAL A 32 -17.91 27.88 -8.00
C VAL A 32 -18.21 27.11 -6.71
N LEU A 33 -17.37 26.14 -6.37
CA LEU A 33 -17.43 25.40 -5.12
C LEU A 33 -16.47 26.06 -4.13
N THR A 34 -17.03 26.79 -3.17
CA THR A 34 -16.23 27.53 -2.19
C THR A 34 -15.44 26.60 -1.28
N ASP A 35 -14.18 26.98 -1.01
CA ASP A 35 -13.26 26.31 -0.08
C ASP A 35 -13.77 26.26 1.38
N GLU A 36 -14.94 26.81 1.71
CA GLU A 36 -15.58 26.69 3.03
C GLU A 36 -16.38 25.39 3.18
N TYR A 37 -16.96 24.88 2.08
CA TYR A 37 -17.91 23.76 2.10
C TYR A 37 -17.40 22.51 1.40
N PHE A 38 -16.43 22.66 0.48
CA PHE A 38 -15.98 21.58 -0.38
C PHE A 38 -14.45 21.48 -0.42
N GLU A 39 -13.95 20.26 -0.39
CA GLU A 39 -12.57 19.92 -0.72
C GLU A 39 -12.57 19.12 -2.02
N ILE A 40 -11.96 19.66 -3.08
CA ILE A 40 -11.91 19.00 -4.39
C ILE A 40 -10.62 18.18 -4.51
N ARG A 41 -10.75 16.86 -4.66
CA ARG A 41 -9.63 15.95 -4.90
C ARG A 41 -9.65 15.45 -6.34
N VAL A 42 -8.56 15.67 -7.07
CA VAL A 42 -8.39 15.12 -8.41
C VAL A 42 -8.01 13.65 -8.30
N VAL A 43 -8.75 12.78 -8.98
CA VAL A 43 -8.49 11.34 -8.95
C VAL A 43 -7.54 10.99 -10.09
N GLU A 44 -6.28 10.68 -9.78
CA GLU A 44 -5.30 10.24 -10.79
C GLU A 44 -5.52 8.74 -11.12
N ASN A 45 -5.82 8.45 -12.39
CA ASN A 45 -6.01 7.11 -12.97
C ASN A 45 -7.24 6.32 -12.49
N ASP A 46 -8.46 6.87 -12.58
CA ASP A 46 -9.68 6.08 -12.41
C ASP A 46 -10.48 5.92 -13.72
N MET A 47 -11.12 4.75 -13.88
CA MET A 47 -11.88 4.27 -15.04
C MET A 47 -13.24 4.99 -15.22
N GLY A 48 -13.32 6.28 -14.90
CA GLY A 48 -14.55 7.06 -15.08
C GLY A 48 -14.97 8.00 -13.95
N VAL A 49 -14.04 8.42 -13.08
CA VAL A 49 -14.24 9.51 -12.11
C VAL A 49 -13.08 10.49 -12.30
N ASP A 50 -13.38 11.77 -12.46
CA ASP A 50 -12.36 12.80 -12.61
C ASP A 50 -12.03 13.47 -11.27
N LEU A 51 -13.05 13.68 -10.43
CA LEU A 51 -12.91 14.29 -9.11
C LEU A 51 -13.70 13.52 -8.05
N GLU A 52 -13.19 13.56 -6.83
CA GLU A 52 -13.92 13.24 -5.61
C GLU A 52 -14.03 14.52 -4.79
N ILE A 53 -15.26 14.91 -4.44
CA ILE A 53 -15.53 16.15 -3.71
C ILE A 53 -16.02 15.80 -2.32
N GLU A 54 -15.25 16.18 -1.30
CA GLU A 54 -15.55 15.93 0.10
C GLU A 54 -16.17 17.17 0.75
N LEU A 55 -17.18 16.97 1.59
CA LEU A 55 -17.85 18.02 2.34
C LEU A 55 -17.02 18.38 3.57
N LYS A 56 -16.91 19.68 3.84
CA LYS A 56 -16.33 20.20 5.09
C LYS A 56 -17.20 21.30 5.70
N ASN A 57 -16.93 21.61 6.96
CA ASN A 57 -17.45 22.77 7.65
C ASN A 57 -16.26 23.53 8.23
N SER A 58 -15.91 24.66 7.61
CA SER A 58 -14.66 25.40 7.87
C SER A 58 -13.43 24.53 7.61
N GLU A 59 -12.77 24.02 8.66
CA GLU A 59 -11.57 23.16 8.56
C GLU A 59 -11.84 21.67 8.85
N ILE A 60 -13.09 21.31 9.18
CA ILE A 60 -13.45 19.94 9.59
C ILE A 60 -14.09 19.21 8.41
N HIS A 61 -13.44 18.14 7.94
CA HIS A 61 -14.02 17.21 6.97
C HIS A 61 -15.17 16.42 7.61
N LEU A 62 -16.31 16.34 6.93
CA LEU A 62 -17.53 15.70 7.45
C LEU A 62 -17.63 14.20 7.13
N GLY A 63 -16.60 13.63 6.48
CA GLY A 63 -16.58 12.24 6.03
C GLY A 63 -17.73 11.89 5.08
N SER A 64 -18.22 12.89 4.34
CA SER A 64 -19.26 12.75 3.33
C SER A 64 -18.69 13.27 2.02
N SER A 65 -18.83 12.51 0.93
CA SER A 65 -18.24 12.84 -0.35
C SER A 65 -19.13 12.39 -1.50
N PHE A 66 -18.85 12.89 -2.69
CA PHE A 66 -19.48 12.46 -3.93
C PHE A 66 -18.48 12.44 -5.09
N ALA A 67 -18.69 11.51 -6.01
CA ALA A 67 -17.88 11.34 -7.20
C ALA A 67 -18.38 12.23 -8.34
N VAL A 68 -17.46 12.77 -9.12
CA VAL A 68 -17.77 13.64 -10.24
C VAL A 68 -17.03 13.19 -11.49
N GLN A 69 -17.79 13.04 -12.59
CA GLN A 69 -17.22 13.02 -13.93
C GLN A 69 -17.43 14.39 -14.57
N ILE A 70 -16.32 15.04 -14.94
CA ILE A 70 -16.32 16.31 -15.64
C ILE A 70 -16.33 16.08 -17.15
N LYS A 71 -17.14 16.87 -17.84
CA LYS A 71 -17.12 17.04 -19.29
C LYS A 71 -16.93 18.53 -19.60
N ALA A 72 -16.30 18.84 -20.72
CA ALA A 72 -16.08 20.22 -21.16
C ALA A 72 -16.35 20.38 -22.65
N THR A 73 -16.94 21.52 -23.03
CA THR A 73 -17.15 21.92 -24.42
C THR A 73 -16.84 23.41 -24.62
N GLU A 74 -16.36 23.77 -25.82
CA GLU A 74 -16.14 25.16 -26.20
C GLU A 74 -17.45 25.94 -26.29
N LYS A 75 -18.46 25.33 -26.92
CA LYS A 75 -19.78 25.93 -27.18
C LYS A 75 -20.88 24.89 -27.01
N SER A 76 -22.04 25.32 -26.51
CA SER A 76 -23.25 24.49 -26.51
C SER A 76 -24.15 24.86 -27.68
N ARG A 77 -24.67 23.84 -28.40
CA ARG A 77 -25.69 24.04 -29.46
C ARG A 77 -27.03 24.51 -28.89
N ASN A 78 -27.34 24.16 -27.64
CA ASN A 78 -28.53 24.59 -26.93
C ASN A 78 -28.12 25.23 -25.60
N LYS A 79 -28.19 26.56 -25.51
CA LYS A 79 -27.76 27.32 -24.32
C LYS A 79 -28.66 27.09 -23.10
N LYS A 80 -29.91 26.64 -23.29
CA LYS A 80 -30.85 26.39 -22.19
C LYS A 80 -30.74 24.96 -21.64
N GLN A 81 -30.35 24.01 -22.47
CA GLN A 81 -30.20 22.59 -22.10
C GLN A 81 -29.02 21.99 -22.87
N PRO A 82 -27.78 22.20 -22.41
CA PRO A 82 -26.62 21.60 -23.05
C PRO A 82 -26.64 20.08 -22.88
N SER A 83 -26.05 19.37 -23.85
CA SER A 83 -26.01 17.91 -23.84
C SER A 83 -24.66 17.37 -24.28
N VAL A 84 -24.22 16.27 -23.69
CA VAL A 84 -23.01 15.55 -24.10
C VAL A 84 -23.26 14.04 -24.18
N GLN A 85 -22.52 13.37 -25.07
CA GLN A 85 -22.51 11.91 -25.14
C GLN A 85 -21.52 11.38 -24.10
N VAL A 86 -21.93 10.32 -23.39
CA VAL A 86 -21.08 9.56 -22.48
C VAL A 86 -21.19 8.07 -22.80
N GLU A 87 -20.15 7.31 -22.49
CA GLU A 87 -20.17 5.85 -22.63
C GLU A 87 -21.12 5.24 -21.59
N THR A 88 -21.90 4.25 -22.01
CA THR A 88 -22.85 3.55 -21.13
C THR A 88 -22.12 2.90 -19.94
N ASP A 89 -20.95 2.31 -20.18
CA ASP A 89 -20.10 1.71 -19.14
C ASP A 89 -19.66 2.73 -18.08
N ASN A 90 -19.45 4.00 -18.44
CA ASN A 90 -19.13 5.06 -17.48
C ASN A 90 -20.35 5.40 -16.60
N VAL A 91 -21.56 5.37 -17.15
CA VAL A 91 -22.80 5.57 -16.38
C VAL A 91 -23.00 4.43 -15.40
N GLU A 92 -22.79 3.19 -15.83
CA GLU A 92 -22.84 2.00 -14.96
C GLU A 92 -21.78 2.07 -13.87
N TYR A 93 -20.55 2.46 -14.22
CA TYR A 93 -19.47 2.64 -13.26
C TYR A 93 -19.84 3.66 -12.18
N LEU A 94 -20.36 4.83 -12.55
CA LEU A 94 -20.79 5.86 -11.60
C LEU A 94 -22.00 5.46 -10.75
N LEU A 95 -22.91 4.64 -11.29
CA LEU A 95 -24.03 4.06 -10.52
C LEU A 95 -23.57 2.99 -9.53
N SER A 96 -22.51 2.26 -9.86
CA SER A 96 -21.95 1.22 -8.99
C SER A 96 -21.17 1.80 -7.80
N GLN A 97 -20.87 3.10 -7.83
CA GLN A 97 -20.22 3.80 -6.73
C GLN A 97 -21.12 3.83 -5.50
N ARG A 98 -20.51 3.62 -4.33
CA ARG A 98 -21.21 3.67 -3.04
C ARG A 98 -21.55 5.10 -2.60
N GLN A 99 -20.81 6.07 -3.11
CA GLN A 99 -21.08 7.49 -2.89
C GLN A 99 -21.96 8.04 -3.99
N LEU A 100 -22.68 9.14 -3.70
CA LEU A 100 -23.43 9.85 -4.73
C LEU A 100 -22.48 10.21 -5.88
N SER A 101 -23.01 10.19 -7.10
CA SER A 101 -22.25 10.55 -8.29
C SER A 101 -23.03 11.52 -9.16
N MET A 102 -22.30 12.45 -9.80
CA MET A 102 -22.87 13.39 -10.74
C MET A 102 -21.97 13.61 -11.95
N TYR A 103 -22.59 14.06 -13.03
CA TYR A 103 -21.87 14.68 -14.13
C TYR A 103 -21.86 16.19 -13.97
N ILE A 104 -20.72 16.79 -14.29
CA ILE A 104 -20.58 18.25 -14.41
C ILE A 104 -20.13 18.58 -15.83
N LEU A 105 -20.81 19.53 -16.47
CA LEU A 105 -20.47 20.04 -17.79
C LEU A 105 -20.02 21.50 -17.71
N TYR A 106 -18.79 21.77 -18.14
CA TYR A 106 -18.27 23.12 -18.35
C TYR A 106 -18.48 23.59 -19.79
N VAL A 107 -19.14 24.74 -19.97
CA VAL A 107 -19.29 25.41 -21.27
C VAL A 107 -18.42 26.67 -21.29
N LYS A 108 -17.31 26.63 -22.04
CA LYS A 108 -16.30 27.70 -22.02
C LYS A 108 -16.80 29.05 -22.51
N GLU A 109 -17.58 29.08 -23.61
CA GLU A 109 -18.10 30.32 -24.20
C GLU A 109 -18.86 31.19 -23.20
N THR A 110 -19.56 30.56 -22.25
CA THR A 110 -20.35 31.26 -21.23
C THR A 110 -19.72 31.18 -19.84
N LYS A 111 -18.61 30.46 -19.69
CA LYS A 111 -17.98 30.09 -18.40
C LYS A 111 -19.00 29.54 -17.38
N THR A 112 -19.92 28.71 -17.86
CA THR A 112 -21.04 28.20 -17.05
C THR A 112 -20.86 26.71 -16.80
N PHE A 113 -21.07 26.30 -15.55
CA PHE A 113 -21.17 24.90 -15.18
C PHE A 113 -22.63 24.47 -15.13
N TYR A 114 -22.87 23.26 -15.61
CA TYR A 114 -24.14 22.57 -15.47
C TYR A 114 -23.88 21.24 -14.76
N TYR A 115 -24.86 20.74 -14.02
CA TYR A 115 -24.72 19.45 -13.34
C TYR A 115 -25.98 18.60 -13.48
N GLN A 116 -25.82 17.30 -13.30
CA GLN A 116 -26.89 16.33 -13.30
C GLN A 116 -26.48 15.12 -12.45
N TRP A 117 -27.31 14.75 -11.47
CA TRP A 117 -27.11 13.53 -10.70
C TRP A 117 -27.22 12.29 -11.59
N THR A 118 -26.31 11.33 -11.42
CA THR A 118 -26.30 10.10 -12.22
C THR A 118 -27.61 9.32 -12.04
N ALA A 119 -28.12 9.24 -10.80
CA ALA A 119 -29.37 8.55 -10.49
C ALA A 119 -30.59 9.17 -11.21
N ASP A 120 -30.71 10.51 -11.20
CA ASP A 120 -31.81 11.22 -11.86
C ASP A 120 -31.74 11.10 -13.39
N PHE A 121 -30.52 11.15 -13.94
CA PHE A 121 -30.28 10.90 -15.35
C PHE A 121 -30.74 9.49 -15.76
N VAL A 122 -30.36 8.47 -14.98
CA VAL A 122 -30.69 7.07 -15.27
C VAL A 122 -32.19 6.80 -15.11
N LYS A 123 -32.85 7.42 -14.13
CA LYS A 123 -34.31 7.39 -14.01
C LYS A 123 -34.98 7.90 -15.30
N THR A 124 -34.54 9.07 -15.76
CA THR A 124 -35.03 9.67 -17.01
C THR A 124 -34.73 8.81 -18.24
N LEU A 125 -33.56 8.15 -18.28
CA LEU A 125 -33.20 7.22 -19.35
C LEU A 125 -34.09 5.98 -19.37
N ARG A 126 -34.36 5.36 -18.21
CA ARG A 126 -35.21 4.17 -18.12
C ARG A 126 -36.61 4.45 -18.64
N ASP A 127 -37.17 5.62 -18.31
CA ASP A 127 -38.51 6.02 -18.75
C ASP A 127 -38.58 6.27 -20.27
N LYS A 128 -37.52 6.84 -20.87
CA LYS A 128 -37.51 7.22 -22.30
C LYS A 128 -36.94 6.14 -23.24
N LYS A 129 -36.03 5.30 -22.73
CA LYS A 129 -35.25 4.33 -23.49
C LYS A 129 -34.98 3.07 -22.63
N PRO A 130 -35.95 2.13 -22.51
CA PRO A 130 -35.80 0.96 -21.64
C PRO A 130 -34.56 0.10 -21.94
N ASN A 131 -34.10 0.07 -23.20
CA ASN A 131 -32.93 -0.71 -23.65
C ASN A 131 -31.63 0.13 -23.73
N TRP A 132 -31.49 1.18 -22.93
CA TRP A 132 -30.30 2.05 -22.99
C TRP A 132 -28.99 1.32 -22.64
N MET A 133 -29.03 0.27 -21.81
CA MET A 133 -27.86 -0.56 -21.47
C MET A 133 -27.27 -1.33 -22.66
N GLN A 134 -27.99 -1.43 -23.79
CA GLN A 134 -27.48 -2.06 -25.02
C GLN A 134 -26.81 -1.05 -25.97
N GLN A 135 -26.82 0.24 -25.65
CA GLN A 135 -26.22 1.29 -26.46
C GLN A 135 -24.77 1.50 -26.02
N GLU A 136 -23.87 1.80 -26.96
CA GLU A 136 -22.47 2.14 -26.65
C GLU A 136 -22.35 3.49 -25.93
N THR A 137 -23.21 4.44 -26.29
CA THR A 137 -23.25 5.79 -25.70
C THR A 137 -24.66 6.27 -25.44
N VAL A 138 -24.81 7.12 -24.44
CA VAL A 138 -26.06 7.81 -24.06
C VAL A 138 -25.84 9.31 -23.92
N ALA A 139 -26.86 10.09 -24.29
CA ALA A 139 -26.82 11.54 -24.21
C ALA A 139 -27.35 12.03 -22.87
N ILE A 140 -26.49 12.70 -22.09
CA ILE A 140 -26.91 13.41 -20.87
C ILE A 140 -27.43 14.80 -21.27
N GLN A 141 -28.62 15.15 -20.79
CA GLN A 141 -29.16 16.50 -20.86
C GLN A 141 -28.99 17.16 -19.49
N PHE A 142 -28.33 18.32 -19.46
CA PHE A 142 -28.14 19.06 -18.21
C PHE A 142 -29.18 20.16 -18.11
N ASN A 143 -29.98 20.11 -17.04
CA ASN A 143 -31.07 21.06 -16.80
C ASN A 143 -30.81 21.97 -15.60
N GLN A 144 -29.72 21.75 -14.87
CA GLN A 144 -29.37 22.50 -13.67
C GLN A 144 -28.05 23.24 -13.88
N VAL A 145 -28.04 24.53 -13.54
CA VAL A 145 -26.83 25.38 -13.55
C VAL A 145 -26.17 25.26 -12.18
N LEU A 146 -24.86 25.00 -12.16
CA LEU A 146 -24.08 24.99 -10.93
C LEU A 146 -23.63 26.42 -10.61
N ASN A 147 -24.33 27.03 -9.66
CA ASN A 147 -24.03 28.34 -9.07
C ASN A 147 -23.89 28.18 -7.54
N PRO A 148 -23.53 29.22 -6.76
CA PRO A 148 -23.37 29.09 -5.31
C PRO A 148 -24.63 28.58 -4.57
N GLU A 149 -25.83 28.94 -5.04
CA GLU A 149 -27.09 28.44 -4.47
C GLU A 149 -27.27 26.93 -4.72
N ALA A 150 -26.98 26.46 -5.93
CA ALA A 150 -26.99 25.05 -6.28
C ALA A 150 -25.88 24.28 -5.54
N ALA A 151 -24.71 24.89 -5.32
CA ALA A 151 -23.65 24.30 -4.53
C ALA A 151 -24.11 24.06 -3.09
N LYS A 152 -24.83 25.01 -2.47
CA LYS A 152 -25.44 24.80 -1.15
C LYS A 152 -26.49 23.68 -1.17
N LEU A 153 -27.33 23.62 -2.20
CA LEU A 153 -28.30 22.52 -2.34
C LEU A 153 -27.61 21.15 -2.48
N ILE A 154 -26.51 21.08 -3.24
CA ILE A 154 -25.68 19.88 -3.37
C ILE A 154 -25.10 19.51 -2.01
N TYR A 155 -24.55 20.47 -1.26
CA TYR A 155 -24.03 20.26 0.08
C TYR A 155 -25.10 19.63 0.98
N ASP A 156 -26.28 20.25 1.07
CA ASP A 156 -27.38 19.76 1.89
C ASP A 156 -27.87 18.37 1.44
N THR A 157 -27.91 18.13 0.12
CA THR A 157 -28.31 16.84 -0.45
C THR A 157 -27.33 15.74 -0.08
N VAL A 158 -26.03 15.97 -0.27
CA VAL A 158 -25.00 14.96 0.03
C VAL A 158 -24.91 14.73 1.54
N LEU A 159 -25.02 15.77 2.35
CA LEU A 159 -25.03 15.66 3.80
C LEU A 159 -26.25 14.85 4.28
N LYS A 160 -27.44 15.17 3.76
CA LYS A 160 -28.68 14.45 4.08
C LYS A 160 -28.62 12.99 3.63
N GLU A 161 -28.20 12.70 2.41
CA GLU A 161 -28.08 11.34 1.90
C GLU A 161 -26.98 10.55 2.61
N SER A 162 -25.88 11.20 3.00
CA SER A 162 -24.85 10.55 3.81
C SER A 162 -25.36 10.25 5.22
N ALA A 163 -26.16 11.14 5.81
CA ALA A 163 -26.83 10.90 7.09
C ALA A 163 -27.95 9.85 6.98
N SER A 164 -28.71 9.82 5.89
CA SER A 164 -29.71 8.79 5.60
C SER A 164 -29.06 7.44 5.35
N ASN A 165 -27.97 7.34 4.57
CA ASN A 165 -27.23 6.09 4.39
C ASN A 165 -26.58 5.60 5.69
N ARG A 166 -26.16 6.51 6.58
CA ARG A 166 -25.73 6.18 7.95
C ARG A 166 -26.90 5.64 8.75
N ARG A 167 -28.02 6.38 8.82
CA ARG A 167 -29.22 5.99 9.57
C ARG A 167 -29.90 4.75 9.01
N GLU A 168 -29.95 4.55 7.71
CA GLU A 168 -30.56 3.39 7.05
C GLU A 168 -29.64 2.18 7.21
N ARG A 169 -28.32 2.34 7.29
CA ARG A 169 -27.43 1.27 7.78
C ARG A 169 -27.66 0.97 9.25
N ASP A 170 -27.67 1.97 10.10
CA ASP A 170 -27.85 1.80 11.54
C ASP A 170 -29.27 1.27 11.85
N PHE A 171 -30.28 1.64 11.07
CA PHE A 171 -31.68 1.22 11.16
C PHE A 171 -31.97 -0.11 10.45
N LEU A 172 -31.29 -0.45 9.35
CA LEU A 172 -31.32 -1.81 8.78
C LEU A 172 -30.63 -2.78 9.74
N ILE A 173 -29.55 -2.36 10.38
CA ILE A 173 -28.88 -3.11 11.44
C ILE A 173 -29.82 -3.22 12.65
N GLU A 174 -30.34 -2.14 13.22
CA GLU A 174 -31.23 -2.20 14.39
C GLU A 174 -32.61 -2.85 14.12
N GLY A 175 -33.19 -2.63 12.94
CA GLY A 175 -34.48 -3.15 12.51
C GLY A 175 -34.45 -4.63 12.12
N GLU A 176 -33.40 -5.10 11.42
CA GLU A 176 -33.19 -6.54 11.20
C GLU A 176 -32.78 -7.23 12.53
N LEU A 177 -31.97 -6.58 13.39
CA LEU A 177 -31.55 -7.17 14.67
C LEU A 177 -32.67 -7.31 15.72
N LYS A 178 -33.70 -6.44 15.72
CA LYS A 178 -34.90 -6.62 16.57
C LYS A 178 -35.78 -7.81 16.13
N SER A 179 -35.79 -8.13 14.83
CA SER A 179 -36.51 -9.31 14.32
C SER A 179 -35.79 -10.62 14.66
N VAL A 180 -34.45 -10.60 14.64
CA VAL A 180 -33.59 -11.72 15.00
C VAL A 180 -33.75 -12.11 16.47
N SER A 181 -33.68 -11.15 17.39
CA SER A 181 -33.81 -11.39 18.83
C SER A 181 -35.15 -12.05 19.19
N ASN A 182 -36.25 -11.66 18.53
CA ASN A 182 -37.58 -12.23 18.76
C ASN A 182 -37.71 -13.71 18.34
N SER A 183 -36.87 -14.21 17.43
CA SER A 183 -36.92 -15.60 16.94
C SER A 183 -36.10 -16.61 17.77
N ILE A 184 -35.23 -16.12 18.67
CA ILE A 184 -34.23 -16.94 19.36
C ILE A 184 -34.69 -17.44 20.74
N HIS A 185 -35.60 -16.72 21.41
CA HIS A 185 -36.06 -17.01 22.77
C HIS A 185 -37.37 -17.81 22.81
N GLU A 186 -37.43 -18.96 22.12
CA GLU A 186 -38.43 -19.98 22.47
C GLU A 186 -38.02 -20.66 23.78
N ASP A 187 -38.94 -20.77 24.75
CA ASP A 187 -38.80 -21.28 26.14
C ASP A 187 -38.18 -22.70 26.27
N LYS A 188 -36.93 -22.89 25.88
CA LYS A 188 -36.13 -24.08 26.23
C LYS A 188 -35.08 -23.71 27.26
N LYS A 189 -35.16 -24.32 28.44
CA LYS A 189 -34.06 -24.36 29.40
C LYS A 189 -32.91 -25.21 28.85
N THR A 190 -32.07 -24.64 28.00
CA THR A 190 -30.84 -25.26 27.50
C THR A 190 -29.66 -24.97 28.43
N THR A 191 -28.68 -25.85 28.44
CA THR A 191 -27.39 -25.64 29.11
C THR A 191 -26.46 -24.81 28.21
N VAL A 192 -25.50 -24.10 28.81
CA VAL A 192 -24.48 -23.32 28.07
C VAL A 192 -23.76 -24.16 26.99
N LEU A 193 -23.54 -25.45 27.23
CA LEU A 193 -22.92 -26.35 26.26
C LEU A 193 -23.83 -26.66 25.07
N GLU A 194 -25.13 -26.83 25.30
CA GLU A 194 -26.13 -27.05 24.23
C GLU A 194 -26.31 -25.78 23.38
N ASP A 195 -26.27 -24.60 24.01
CA ASP A 195 -26.31 -23.32 23.28
C ASP A 195 -25.11 -23.18 22.35
N PHE A 196 -23.90 -23.51 22.81
CA PHE A 196 -22.71 -23.51 21.93
C PHE A 196 -22.80 -24.55 20.80
N GLU A 197 -23.36 -25.73 21.05
CA GLU A 197 -23.58 -26.71 19.98
C GLU A 197 -24.57 -26.20 18.94
N HIS A 198 -25.69 -25.62 19.39
CA HIS A 198 -26.67 -25.00 18.50
C HIS A 198 -26.05 -23.86 17.70
N LEU A 199 -25.25 -23.00 18.34
CA LEU A 199 -24.52 -21.91 17.69
C LEU A 199 -23.58 -22.44 16.60
N PHE A 200 -22.74 -23.43 16.92
CA PHE A 200 -21.79 -24.01 15.95
C PHE A 200 -22.48 -24.76 14.81
N LYS A 201 -23.64 -25.36 15.05
CA LYS A 201 -24.46 -25.97 14.01
C LYS A 201 -25.09 -24.92 13.10
N THR A 202 -25.67 -23.88 13.68
CA THR A 202 -26.37 -22.79 12.96
C THR A 202 -25.44 -22.05 12.02
N PHE A 203 -24.23 -21.72 12.49
CA PHE A 203 -23.23 -21.00 11.69
C PHE A 203 -22.16 -21.91 11.11
N GLN A 204 -22.47 -23.18 10.85
CA GLN A 204 -21.51 -24.14 10.31
C GLN A 204 -20.97 -23.69 8.94
N GLY A 205 -19.73 -23.22 8.94
CA GLY A 205 -19.08 -22.60 7.78
C GLY A 205 -18.34 -21.32 8.14
N LEU A 206 -18.74 -20.66 9.24
CA LEU A 206 -18.05 -19.52 9.82
C LEU A 206 -17.30 -19.95 11.09
N ALA A 207 -16.08 -19.47 11.24
CA ALA A 207 -15.27 -19.64 12.43
C ALA A 207 -15.37 -18.43 13.37
N ILE A 208 -15.73 -17.27 12.83
CA ILE A 208 -15.93 -16.01 13.55
C ILE A 208 -17.26 -15.40 13.12
N LEU A 209 -18.01 -14.90 14.10
CA LEU A 209 -19.24 -14.14 13.89
C LEU A 209 -18.99 -12.65 14.11
N PRO A 210 -19.77 -11.77 13.46
CA PRO A 210 -19.70 -10.34 13.73
C PRO A 210 -20.01 -10.07 15.20
N MET A 211 -19.19 -9.30 15.89
CA MET A 211 -19.28 -9.11 17.35
C MET A 211 -20.66 -8.54 17.78
N HIS A 212 -21.20 -7.60 17.00
CA HIS A 212 -22.52 -7.00 17.22
C HIS A 212 -23.69 -8.00 17.11
N ILE A 213 -23.50 -9.11 16.38
CA ILE A 213 -24.47 -10.23 16.31
C ILE A 213 -24.20 -11.20 17.45
N LEU A 214 -22.93 -11.55 17.68
CA LEU A 214 -22.52 -12.49 18.73
C LEU A 214 -23.09 -12.12 20.10
N GLN A 215 -23.02 -10.84 20.46
CA GLN A 215 -23.50 -10.28 21.72
C GLN A 215 -25.00 -10.48 21.97
N ARG A 216 -25.78 -10.81 20.92
CA ARG A 216 -27.24 -10.97 20.98
C ARG A 216 -27.68 -12.43 20.86
N LEU A 217 -26.74 -13.38 20.78
CA LEU A 217 -27.03 -14.81 20.67
C LEU A 217 -26.79 -15.53 22.00
N PRO A 218 -27.57 -16.56 22.35
CA PRO A 218 -27.21 -17.49 23.40
C PRO A 218 -25.86 -18.18 23.09
N PRO A 219 -25.03 -18.49 24.10
CA PRO A 219 -25.24 -18.23 25.53
C PRO A 219 -24.76 -16.83 25.97
N PHE A 220 -24.47 -15.90 25.06
CA PHE A 220 -23.88 -14.61 25.41
C PHE A 220 -24.88 -13.61 26.01
N THR A 221 -26.17 -13.72 25.67
CA THR A 221 -27.25 -12.96 26.30
C THR A 221 -28.30 -13.90 26.92
N ASN A 222 -28.97 -13.44 27.98
CA ASN A 222 -30.06 -14.18 28.65
C ASN A 222 -31.47 -13.74 28.22
N SER A 223 -31.63 -12.58 27.55
CA SER A 223 -32.94 -12.09 27.11
C SER A 223 -32.86 -11.23 25.84
N ILE A 224 -34.01 -11.06 25.17
CA ILE A 224 -34.21 -10.19 24.01
C ILE A 224 -33.88 -8.72 24.36
N ASP A 225 -34.25 -8.31 25.57
CA ASP A 225 -34.20 -6.92 26.03
C ASP A 225 -32.86 -6.54 26.68
N SER A 226 -31.94 -7.50 26.83
CA SER A 226 -30.61 -7.27 27.38
C SER A 226 -29.53 -7.33 26.31
N HIS A 227 -28.54 -6.45 26.45
CA HIS A 227 -27.43 -6.37 25.51
C HIS A 227 -26.12 -6.61 26.23
N SER A 228 -25.48 -7.72 25.88
CA SER A 228 -24.06 -7.91 26.13
C SER A 228 -23.26 -6.93 25.28
N TYR A 229 -22.09 -6.52 25.74
CA TYR A 229 -21.19 -5.68 24.95
C TYR A 229 -19.75 -6.15 25.10
N TYR A 230 -18.90 -5.76 24.17
CA TYR A 230 -17.50 -6.15 24.12
C TYR A 230 -16.63 -4.90 24.22
N SER A 231 -15.70 -4.91 25.15
CA SER A 231 -14.66 -3.89 25.27
C SER A 231 -13.43 -4.35 24.50
N GLU A 232 -13.15 -3.68 23.39
CA GLU A 232 -12.00 -3.93 22.51
C GLU A 232 -10.67 -3.74 23.26
N THR A 233 -10.58 -2.66 24.05
CA THR A 233 -9.39 -2.28 24.82
C THR A 233 -9.03 -3.33 25.87
N GLU A 234 -10.02 -3.90 26.55
CA GLU A 234 -9.78 -4.90 27.60
C GLU A 234 -9.90 -6.35 27.11
N GLN A 235 -10.34 -6.54 25.87
CA GLN A 235 -10.72 -7.81 25.30
C GLN A 235 -11.71 -8.57 26.21
N THR A 236 -12.67 -7.82 26.75
CA THR A 236 -13.64 -8.29 27.77
C THR A 236 -15.03 -8.31 27.17
N LEU A 237 -15.69 -9.47 27.21
CA LEU A 237 -17.12 -9.59 26.93
C LEU A 237 -17.91 -9.39 28.24
N TYR A 238 -18.76 -8.38 28.27
CA TYR A 238 -19.72 -8.14 29.34
C TYR A 238 -21.02 -8.85 28.98
N SER A 239 -21.38 -9.85 29.77
CA SER A 239 -22.57 -10.66 29.57
C SER A 239 -23.54 -10.47 30.72
N ASP A 240 -24.83 -10.49 30.40
CA ASP A 240 -25.90 -10.51 31.39
C ASP A 240 -26.30 -11.93 31.83
N ASN A 241 -25.79 -12.96 31.14
CA ASN A 241 -26.10 -14.37 31.36
C ASN A 241 -25.24 -14.97 32.49
N PRO A 242 -25.78 -15.16 33.71
CA PRO A 242 -25.01 -15.68 34.83
C PRO A 242 -24.56 -17.12 34.61
N ALA A 243 -25.30 -17.92 33.82
CA ALA A 243 -24.93 -19.32 33.56
C ALA A 243 -23.62 -19.42 32.76
N LEU A 244 -23.38 -18.49 31.83
CA LEU A 244 -22.13 -18.40 31.07
C LEU A 244 -20.94 -18.12 32.01
N LEU A 245 -21.09 -17.20 32.95
CA LEU A 245 -20.05 -16.87 33.91
C LEU A 245 -19.76 -18.05 34.83
N THR A 246 -20.79 -18.64 35.43
CA THR A 246 -20.65 -19.83 36.29
C THR A 246 -19.96 -20.99 35.54
N PHE A 247 -20.30 -21.19 34.27
CA PHE A 247 -19.64 -22.19 33.42
C PHE A 247 -18.13 -21.93 33.33
N PHE A 248 -17.68 -20.72 32.96
CA PHE A 248 -16.24 -20.45 32.82
C PHE A 248 -15.49 -20.42 34.16
N GLU A 249 -16.13 -20.01 35.26
CA GLU A 249 -15.55 -20.07 36.60
C GLU A 249 -15.29 -21.50 37.07
N SER A 250 -16.15 -22.42 36.67
CA SER A 250 -16.00 -23.83 37.01
C SER A 250 -14.87 -24.52 36.23
N LEU A 251 -14.29 -23.88 35.21
CA LEU A 251 -13.19 -24.46 34.42
C LEU A 251 -11.82 -24.20 35.04
N THR A 252 -11.00 -25.26 35.10
CA THR A 252 -9.61 -25.21 35.54
C THR A 252 -8.71 -25.89 34.51
N ARG A 253 -7.48 -25.39 34.39
CA ARG A 253 -6.48 -25.95 33.49
C ARG A 253 -5.42 -26.70 34.28
N LYS A 254 -5.17 -27.96 33.92
CA LYS A 254 -4.03 -28.76 34.39
C LYS A 254 -3.23 -29.23 33.17
N GLY A 255 -2.08 -28.61 32.93
CA GLY A 255 -1.26 -28.85 31.74
C GLY A 255 -1.99 -28.43 30.45
N ASN A 256 -2.13 -29.35 29.49
CA ASN A 256 -2.87 -29.13 28.23
C ASN A 256 -4.34 -29.60 28.27
N LYS A 257 -4.86 -29.96 29.45
CA LYS A 257 -6.25 -30.36 29.64
C LYS A 257 -7.01 -29.32 30.45
N VAL A 258 -8.24 -29.04 30.05
CA VAL A 258 -9.19 -28.18 30.77
C VAL A 258 -10.30 -29.07 31.34
N ARG A 259 -10.65 -28.90 32.62
CA ARG A 259 -11.61 -29.73 33.37
C ARG A 259 -12.48 -28.86 34.28
N LEU A 260 -13.66 -29.36 34.67
CA LEU A 260 -14.49 -28.73 35.71
C LEU A 260 -13.87 -28.92 37.11
N SER A 261 -14.11 -27.98 38.02
CA SER A 261 -13.65 -28.00 39.41
C SER A 261 -14.54 -28.83 40.37
N SER A 262 -15.81 -29.12 40.02
CA SER A 262 -16.75 -29.87 40.86
C SER A 262 -16.97 -31.32 40.40
N HIS A 263 -17.21 -32.24 41.35
CA HIS A 263 -17.20 -33.72 41.27
C HIS A 263 -18.24 -34.41 40.34
N THR A 264 -18.75 -33.76 39.30
CA THR A 264 -19.47 -34.43 38.21
C THR A 264 -18.49 -34.80 37.08
N GLU A 265 -17.47 -35.60 37.38
CA GLU A 265 -16.36 -35.91 36.45
C GLU A 265 -16.80 -36.73 35.21
N ASN A 266 -17.97 -37.38 35.22
CA ASN A 266 -18.33 -38.33 34.16
C ASN A 266 -19.10 -37.75 32.95
N ALA A 267 -19.65 -36.53 33.02
CA ALA A 267 -20.50 -35.99 31.94
C ALA A 267 -19.74 -35.19 30.85
N ILE A 268 -18.59 -34.59 31.18
CA ILE A 268 -17.82 -33.73 30.25
C ILE A 268 -16.61 -34.42 29.64
N ASP A 269 -16.07 -35.50 30.23
CA ASP A 269 -15.00 -36.28 29.58
C ASP A 269 -15.45 -36.83 28.21
N ASN A 270 -16.76 -37.05 28.02
CA ASN A 270 -17.38 -37.40 26.73
C ASN A 270 -17.60 -36.21 25.76
N ARG A 271 -17.32 -34.95 26.17
CA ARG A 271 -17.51 -33.71 25.38
C ARG A 271 -16.28 -32.82 25.32
N ALA A 272 -15.08 -33.38 25.54
CA ALA A 272 -13.81 -32.65 25.50
C ALA A 272 -13.59 -31.89 24.18
N ASP A 273 -14.02 -32.45 23.05
CA ASP A 273 -13.91 -31.82 21.73
C ASP A 273 -14.78 -30.57 21.58
N LEU A 274 -15.96 -30.56 22.19
CA LEU A 274 -16.82 -29.38 22.23
C LEU A 274 -16.18 -28.28 23.08
N LEU A 275 -15.68 -28.60 24.28
CA LEU A 275 -15.00 -27.63 25.14
C LEU A 275 -13.78 -27.01 24.44
N LYS A 276 -13.00 -27.83 23.73
CA LYS A 276 -11.89 -27.34 22.89
C LYS A 276 -12.38 -26.41 21.78
N SER A 277 -13.52 -26.72 21.16
CA SER A 277 -14.14 -25.88 20.13
C SER A 277 -14.62 -24.55 20.69
N ILE A 278 -15.21 -24.54 21.89
CA ILE A 278 -15.61 -23.32 22.63
C ILE A 278 -14.38 -22.46 22.93
N LEU A 279 -13.34 -23.01 23.55
CA LEU A 279 -12.14 -22.23 23.86
C LEU A 279 -11.45 -21.67 22.59
N ASN A 280 -11.43 -22.46 21.51
CA ASN A 280 -10.91 -22.01 20.22
C ASN A 280 -11.79 -20.92 19.59
N PHE A 281 -13.11 -20.96 19.81
CA PHE A 281 -14.03 -19.92 19.36
C PHE A 281 -13.73 -18.59 20.06
N PHE A 282 -13.61 -18.57 21.40
CA PHE A 282 -13.24 -17.36 22.14
C PHE A 282 -11.85 -16.83 21.77
N TYR A 283 -10.88 -17.73 21.59
CA TYR A 283 -9.54 -17.36 21.13
C TYR A 283 -9.57 -16.64 19.77
N LYS A 284 -10.35 -17.14 18.81
CA LYS A 284 -10.49 -16.54 17.47
C LYS A 284 -11.17 -15.16 17.51
N HIS A 285 -12.13 -14.96 18.41
CA HIS A 285 -12.77 -13.66 18.62
C HIS A 285 -11.97 -12.71 19.51
N SER A 286 -10.75 -13.10 19.94
CA SER A 286 -9.93 -12.30 20.86
C SER A 286 -10.67 -11.93 22.16
N ILE A 287 -11.55 -12.81 22.66
CA ILE A 287 -12.28 -12.57 23.92
C ILE A 287 -11.50 -13.19 25.08
N HIS A 288 -10.68 -12.40 25.77
CA HIS A 288 -9.78 -12.87 26.82
C HIS A 288 -10.41 -12.91 28.21
N HIS A 289 -11.49 -12.16 28.39
CA HIS A 289 -12.19 -12.03 29.65
C HIS A 289 -13.70 -12.06 29.46
N ILE A 290 -14.41 -12.52 30.48
CA ILE A 290 -15.87 -12.40 30.59
C ILE A 290 -16.18 -11.70 31.91
N ASN A 291 -17.16 -10.80 31.91
CA ASN A 291 -17.60 -10.09 33.11
C ASN A 291 -19.13 -9.94 33.13
N ASN A 292 -19.69 -9.63 34.30
CA ASN A 292 -21.07 -9.19 34.43
C ASN A 292 -21.23 -7.78 33.86
N LEU A 293 -22.46 -7.43 33.45
CA LEU A 293 -22.79 -6.04 33.12
C LEU A 293 -22.45 -5.09 34.29
N PRO A 294 -21.92 -3.88 34.02
CA PRO A 294 -21.45 -2.92 35.03
C PRO A 294 -22.49 -2.56 36.11
N GLU A 295 -23.78 -2.63 35.77
CA GLU A 295 -24.90 -2.28 36.65
C GLU A 295 -25.18 -3.33 37.74
N LYS A 296 -24.58 -4.53 37.65
CA LYS A 296 -24.71 -5.58 38.68
C LYS A 296 -23.63 -5.40 39.75
N SER A 297 -24.03 -5.41 41.03
CA SER A 297 -23.22 -5.08 42.22
C SER A 297 -21.98 -5.95 42.49
N VAL A 298 -21.70 -6.97 41.67
CA VAL A 298 -20.52 -7.84 41.79
C VAL A 298 -19.74 -7.83 40.48
N ASN A 299 -18.73 -6.97 40.42
CA ASN A 299 -17.76 -6.90 39.32
C ASN A 299 -16.77 -8.07 39.44
N LYS A 300 -17.02 -9.17 38.73
CA LYS A 300 -16.18 -10.38 38.76
C LYS A 300 -15.70 -10.72 37.35
N ARG A 301 -14.46 -10.31 37.07
CA ARG A 301 -13.77 -10.57 35.79
C ARG A 301 -13.18 -11.98 35.77
N ILE A 302 -13.62 -12.81 34.82
CA ILE A 302 -13.13 -14.18 34.60
C ILE A 302 -12.06 -14.18 33.49
N CYS A 303 -10.84 -14.58 33.81
CA CYS A 303 -9.72 -14.66 32.85
C CYS A 303 -9.75 -15.96 32.02
N ILE A 304 -10.58 -16.02 30.98
CA ILE A 304 -10.70 -17.22 30.15
C ILE A 304 -9.48 -17.49 29.26
N HIS A 305 -8.65 -16.49 28.95
CA HIS A 305 -7.41 -16.68 28.18
C HIS A 305 -6.41 -17.64 28.86
N LYS A 306 -6.49 -17.80 30.18
CA LYS A 306 -5.67 -18.77 30.93
C LYS A 306 -6.02 -20.23 30.59
N LEU A 307 -7.24 -20.45 30.11
CA LEU A 307 -7.77 -21.77 29.71
C LEU A 307 -7.38 -22.14 28.28
N TYR A 308 -6.86 -21.20 27.47
CA TYR A 308 -6.51 -21.48 26.08
C TYR A 308 -5.38 -22.51 25.97
N VAL A 309 -5.64 -23.57 25.22
CA VAL A 309 -4.63 -24.59 24.89
C VAL A 309 -3.96 -24.17 23.57
N THR A 310 -2.88 -23.43 23.67
CA THR A 310 -2.08 -23.00 22.51
C THR A 310 -1.08 -24.09 22.10
N GLY A 311 -1.47 -24.97 21.18
CA GLY A 311 -0.55 -25.86 20.46
C GLY A 311 -0.13 -25.24 19.12
N SER A 312 1.07 -25.55 18.63
CA SER A 312 1.46 -25.19 17.26
C SER A 312 0.62 -25.99 16.28
N CYS A 313 -0.33 -25.34 15.59
CA CYS A 313 -1.08 -25.97 14.52
C CYS A 313 -0.17 -26.18 13.32
N ASP A 314 -0.15 -27.41 12.82
CA ASP A 314 0.74 -27.82 11.73
C ASP A 314 -0.02 -28.08 10.42
N CYS A 315 -1.23 -27.52 10.25
CA CYS A 315 -2.02 -27.72 9.03
C CYS A 315 -1.42 -26.98 7.82
N GLU A 316 -1.85 -27.36 6.62
CA GLU A 316 -1.43 -26.78 5.34
C GLU A 316 -1.49 -25.24 5.34
N ARG A 317 -2.56 -24.69 5.92
CA ARG A 317 -2.77 -23.25 6.04
C ARG A 317 -1.83 -22.61 7.06
N CYS A 318 -1.71 -23.18 8.27
CA CYS A 318 -0.82 -22.61 9.29
C CYS A 318 0.65 -22.64 8.85
N ARG A 319 1.07 -23.66 8.10
CA ARG A 319 2.40 -23.71 7.49
C ARG A 319 2.59 -22.60 6.46
N PHE A 320 1.59 -22.35 5.60
CA PHE A 320 1.60 -21.23 4.65
C PHE A 320 1.80 -19.88 5.35
N TYR A 321 1.01 -19.56 6.38
CA TYR A 321 1.16 -18.30 7.13
C TYR A 321 2.44 -18.24 7.98
N ASN A 322 3.06 -19.38 8.27
CA ASN A 322 4.39 -19.45 8.89
C ASN A 322 5.53 -19.44 7.86
N LEU A 323 5.22 -19.18 6.59
CA LEU A 323 6.13 -19.21 5.44
C LEU A 323 6.91 -20.52 5.27
N ASP A 324 6.40 -21.61 5.84
CA ASP A 324 6.84 -22.97 5.53
C ASP A 324 6.05 -23.46 4.32
N ILE A 325 6.45 -22.96 3.14
CA ILE A 325 5.76 -23.22 1.89
C ILE A 325 5.95 -24.69 1.48
N THR A 326 7.14 -25.25 1.65
CA THR A 326 7.40 -26.68 1.43
C THR A 326 6.42 -27.56 2.23
N GLY A 327 6.27 -27.27 3.52
CA GLY A 327 5.35 -27.99 4.37
C GLY A 327 3.88 -27.75 4.02
N SER A 328 3.52 -26.57 3.51
CA SER A 328 2.17 -26.29 3.02
C SER A 328 1.85 -27.12 1.75
N LEU A 329 2.74 -27.09 0.75
CA LEU A 329 2.63 -27.81 -0.51
C LEU A 329 2.52 -29.34 -0.31
N SER A 330 3.29 -29.89 0.63
CA SER A 330 3.24 -31.33 0.93
C SER A 330 1.90 -31.73 1.59
N LYS A 331 1.34 -30.87 2.45
CA LYS A 331 0.11 -31.18 3.20
C LYS A 331 -1.18 -30.94 2.43
N VAL A 332 -1.20 -29.93 1.56
CA VAL A 332 -2.43 -29.53 0.86
C VAL A 332 -3.02 -30.69 0.03
N ASN A 333 -2.17 -31.56 -0.51
CA ASN A 333 -2.57 -32.72 -1.32
C ASN A 333 -2.71 -34.04 -0.53
N THR A 334 -2.03 -34.17 0.62
CA THR A 334 -1.96 -35.43 1.37
C THR A 334 -3.00 -35.52 2.49
N VAL A 335 -3.35 -34.40 3.11
CA VAL A 335 -4.32 -34.36 4.21
C VAL A 335 -5.72 -34.23 3.62
N LYS A 336 -6.62 -35.15 3.96
CA LYS A 336 -8.05 -35.10 3.57
C LYS A 336 -8.91 -34.68 4.76
N PRO A 337 -9.33 -33.42 4.86
CA PRO A 337 -10.15 -32.95 5.97
C PRO A 337 -11.54 -33.61 5.96
N LYS A 338 -12.10 -33.85 7.16
CA LYS A 338 -13.45 -34.43 7.31
C LYS A 338 -14.50 -33.40 7.70
N THR A 339 -14.13 -32.37 8.44
CA THR A 339 -15.06 -31.33 8.93
C THR A 339 -15.38 -30.32 7.82
N PRO A 340 -16.58 -29.71 7.80
CA PRO A 340 -16.93 -28.67 6.83
C PRO A 340 -15.91 -27.52 6.78
N TYR A 341 -15.53 -26.98 7.93
CA TYR A 341 -14.49 -25.95 8.02
C TYR A 341 -13.13 -26.44 7.48
N GLY A 342 -12.74 -27.67 7.80
CA GLY A 342 -11.49 -28.25 7.28
C GLY A 342 -11.48 -28.38 5.77
N LEU A 343 -12.61 -28.78 5.18
CA LEU A 343 -12.80 -28.88 3.73
C LEU A 343 -12.70 -27.50 3.06
N LEU A 344 -13.40 -26.49 3.60
CA LEU A 344 -13.30 -25.10 3.14
C LEU A 344 -11.86 -24.59 3.24
N ARG A 345 -11.18 -24.85 4.37
CA ARG A 345 -9.79 -24.42 4.61
C ARG A 345 -8.84 -25.02 3.57
N ASN A 346 -9.02 -26.28 3.21
CA ASN A 346 -8.19 -26.93 2.20
C ASN A 346 -8.42 -26.32 0.80
N ALA A 347 -9.67 -26.14 0.37
CA ALA A 347 -10.01 -25.47 -0.90
C ALA A 347 -9.46 -24.03 -0.97
N HIS A 348 -9.57 -23.29 0.13
CA HIS A 348 -9.02 -21.95 0.27
C HIS A 348 -7.49 -21.94 0.24
N THR A 349 -6.83 -22.94 0.84
CA THR A 349 -5.37 -23.03 0.81
C THR A 349 -4.85 -23.30 -0.61
N HIS A 350 -5.57 -24.09 -1.42
CA HIS A 350 -5.27 -24.22 -2.85
C HIS A 350 -5.37 -22.88 -3.58
N LEU A 351 -6.37 -22.04 -3.26
CA LEU A 351 -6.51 -20.70 -3.83
C LEU A 351 -5.29 -19.81 -3.48
N GLU A 352 -4.89 -19.80 -2.21
CA GLU A 352 -3.75 -19.03 -1.70
C GLU A 352 -2.41 -19.45 -2.34
N LEU A 353 -2.26 -20.73 -2.67
CA LEU A 353 -1.11 -21.29 -3.40
C LEU A 353 -1.17 -21.06 -4.92
N GLY A 354 -2.26 -20.48 -5.45
CA GLY A 354 -2.47 -20.30 -6.88
C GLY A 354 -2.78 -21.59 -7.64
N ASN A 355 -3.14 -22.69 -6.96
CA ASN A 355 -3.69 -23.90 -7.56
C ASN A 355 -5.15 -23.66 -7.96
N LEU A 356 -5.37 -22.74 -8.92
CA LEU A 356 -6.68 -22.18 -9.22
C LEU A 356 -7.65 -23.27 -9.69
N LYS A 357 -7.23 -24.15 -10.61
CA LYS A 357 -8.04 -25.26 -11.12
C LYS A 357 -8.52 -26.19 -10.00
N GLU A 358 -7.60 -26.67 -9.17
CA GLU A 358 -7.88 -27.57 -8.06
C GLU A 358 -8.79 -26.87 -7.04
N SER A 359 -8.52 -25.60 -6.73
CA SER A 359 -9.36 -24.81 -5.83
C SER A 359 -10.79 -24.71 -6.36
N PHE A 360 -10.97 -24.39 -7.65
CA PHE A 360 -12.29 -24.30 -8.28
C PHE A 360 -13.04 -25.64 -8.21
N GLN A 361 -12.37 -26.74 -8.57
CA GLN A 361 -12.96 -28.08 -8.54
C GLN A 361 -13.39 -28.48 -7.12
N LEU A 362 -12.57 -28.17 -6.12
CA LEU A 362 -12.89 -28.40 -4.72
C LEU A 362 -14.11 -27.58 -4.29
N TYR A 363 -14.13 -26.27 -4.56
CA TYR A 363 -15.28 -25.43 -4.22
C TYR A 363 -16.56 -25.90 -4.93
N LYS A 364 -16.51 -26.21 -6.22
CA LYS A 364 -17.66 -26.73 -6.98
C LYS A 364 -18.22 -28.02 -6.37
N LYS A 365 -17.35 -28.95 -5.98
CA LYS A 365 -17.75 -30.18 -5.27
C LYS A 365 -18.35 -29.90 -3.89
N LEU A 366 -17.80 -28.93 -3.16
CA LEU A 366 -18.28 -28.56 -1.83
C LEU A 366 -19.63 -27.85 -1.87
N ILE A 367 -19.91 -27.05 -2.91
CA ILE A 367 -21.22 -26.43 -3.15
C ILE A 367 -22.31 -27.52 -3.19
N GLU A 368 -22.15 -28.55 -4.03
CA GLU A 368 -23.12 -29.64 -4.13
C GLU A 368 -23.25 -30.41 -2.80
N LYS A 369 -22.12 -30.72 -2.17
CA LYS A 369 -22.09 -31.46 -0.90
C LYS A 369 -22.78 -30.70 0.24
N PHE A 370 -22.50 -29.41 0.40
CA PHE A 370 -23.05 -28.61 1.49
C PHE A 370 -24.53 -28.30 1.27
N LYS A 371 -24.96 -28.09 0.02
CA LYS A 371 -26.39 -27.98 -0.29
C LYS A 371 -27.15 -29.26 0.10
N LYS A 372 -26.64 -30.43 -0.30
CA LYS A 372 -27.24 -31.73 0.01
C LYS A 372 -27.32 -32.01 1.53
N ASN A 373 -26.33 -31.54 2.28
CA ASN A 373 -26.26 -31.73 3.73
C ASN A 373 -26.90 -30.59 4.53
N GLU A 374 -27.64 -29.68 3.88
CA GLU A 374 -28.31 -28.53 4.52
C GLU A 374 -27.35 -27.58 5.26
N ASN A 375 -26.08 -27.57 4.88
CA ASN A 375 -25.05 -26.68 5.41
C ASN A 375 -25.02 -25.37 4.61
N TYR A 376 -26.12 -24.62 4.67
CA TYR A 376 -26.36 -23.45 3.82
C TYR A 376 -25.37 -22.30 4.02
N VAL A 377 -24.82 -22.13 5.23
CA VAL A 377 -23.75 -21.15 5.50
C VAL A 377 -22.47 -21.53 4.76
N ALA A 378 -21.98 -22.76 4.92
CA ALA A 378 -20.80 -23.25 4.20
C ALA A 378 -21.00 -23.27 2.67
N TYR A 379 -22.21 -23.60 2.21
CA TYR A 379 -22.62 -23.51 0.81
C TYR A 379 -22.48 -22.08 0.28
N PHE A 380 -23.06 -21.10 0.98
CA PHE A 380 -23.01 -19.69 0.61
C PHE A 380 -21.56 -19.20 0.58
N MET A 381 -20.75 -19.54 1.59
CA MET A 381 -19.34 -19.15 1.65
C MET A 381 -18.53 -19.71 0.48
N CYS A 382 -18.79 -20.93 -0.01
CA CYS A 382 -18.13 -21.44 -1.22
C CYS A 382 -18.44 -20.58 -2.44
N LYS A 383 -19.72 -20.25 -2.64
CA LYS A 383 -20.16 -19.39 -3.76
C LYS A 383 -19.59 -17.98 -3.63
N TYR A 384 -19.62 -17.41 -2.43
CA TYR A 384 -19.05 -16.10 -2.13
C TYR A 384 -17.54 -16.04 -2.43
N THR A 385 -16.77 -17.06 -2.04
CA THR A 385 -15.33 -17.10 -2.37
C THR A 385 -15.10 -17.16 -3.87
N LEU A 386 -15.81 -18.02 -4.62
CA LEU A 386 -15.65 -18.09 -6.08
C LEU A 386 -16.04 -16.78 -6.77
N ALA A 387 -17.17 -16.17 -6.39
CA ALA A 387 -17.64 -14.91 -6.96
C ALA A 387 -16.63 -13.77 -6.72
N ASN A 388 -16.09 -13.63 -5.50
CA ASN A 388 -15.09 -12.61 -5.21
C ASN A 388 -13.74 -12.90 -5.89
N ALA A 389 -13.37 -14.16 -6.05
CA ALA A 389 -12.15 -14.57 -6.74
C ALA A 389 -12.25 -14.50 -8.28
N ARG A 390 -13.36 -14.05 -8.86
CA ARG A 390 -13.58 -14.00 -10.32
C ARG A 390 -12.40 -13.42 -11.09
N GLN A 391 -11.93 -12.23 -10.69
CA GLN A 391 -10.82 -11.56 -11.38
C GLN A 391 -9.51 -12.34 -11.24
N LEU A 392 -9.29 -12.99 -10.10
CA LEU A 392 -8.13 -13.84 -9.88
C LEU A 392 -8.12 -15.00 -10.88
N TYR A 393 -9.25 -15.71 -11.04
CA TYR A 393 -9.39 -16.77 -12.04
C TYR A 393 -9.19 -16.25 -13.48
N ARG A 394 -9.90 -15.19 -13.85
CA ARG A 394 -9.89 -14.63 -15.22
C ARG A 394 -8.50 -14.20 -15.69
N TRP A 395 -7.69 -13.61 -14.80
CA TRP A 395 -6.40 -13.04 -15.18
C TRP A 395 -5.19 -13.91 -14.88
N ASN A 396 -5.37 -15.04 -14.17
CA ASN A 396 -4.24 -15.87 -13.74
C ASN A 396 -4.41 -17.36 -14.06
N TYR A 397 -5.54 -17.79 -14.63
CA TYR A 397 -5.73 -19.16 -15.09
C TYR A 397 -5.92 -19.22 -16.61
N PHE A 398 -5.01 -19.91 -17.30
CA PHE A 398 -4.93 -19.94 -18.77
C PHE A 398 -5.10 -21.35 -19.37
N GLY A 399 -5.60 -22.32 -18.60
CA GLY A 399 -5.87 -23.67 -19.14
C GLY A 399 -7.08 -23.70 -20.08
N ASP A 400 -7.20 -24.80 -20.85
CA ASP A 400 -8.28 -25.02 -21.83
C ASP A 400 -9.71 -24.86 -21.27
N ASP A 401 -9.91 -25.19 -20.00
CA ASP A 401 -11.19 -25.09 -19.28
C ASP A 401 -11.46 -23.69 -18.69
N SER A 402 -10.56 -22.71 -18.89
CA SER A 402 -10.67 -21.34 -18.37
C SER A 402 -12.02 -20.68 -18.70
N ARG A 403 -12.51 -20.81 -19.94
CA ARG A 403 -13.81 -20.27 -20.35
C ARG A 403 -14.97 -20.90 -19.56
N SER A 404 -14.93 -22.22 -19.36
CA SER A 404 -15.98 -22.93 -18.62
C SER A 404 -15.99 -22.57 -17.13
N ILE A 405 -14.80 -22.32 -16.56
CA ILE A 405 -14.65 -21.85 -15.19
C ILE A 405 -15.20 -20.43 -15.06
N ASP A 406 -14.83 -19.53 -15.97
CA ASP A 406 -15.33 -18.14 -15.98
C ASP A 406 -16.86 -18.10 -16.15
N GLU A 407 -17.42 -18.87 -17.08
CA GLU A 407 -18.88 -18.98 -17.29
C GLU A 407 -19.60 -19.48 -16.02
N TYR A 408 -19.06 -20.49 -15.33
CA TYR A 408 -19.63 -20.99 -14.08
C TYR A 408 -19.60 -19.92 -12.97
N ILE A 409 -18.45 -19.25 -12.78
CA ILE A 409 -18.29 -18.21 -11.76
C ILE A 409 -19.21 -17.02 -12.05
N ASN A 410 -19.33 -16.62 -13.32
CA ASN A 410 -20.21 -15.52 -13.75
C ASN A 410 -21.69 -15.83 -13.52
N GLY A 411 -22.07 -17.10 -13.51
CA GLY A 411 -23.44 -17.54 -13.21
C GLY A 411 -23.80 -17.54 -11.72
N ILE A 412 -22.86 -17.24 -10.81
CA ILE A 412 -23.14 -17.19 -9.37
C ILE A 412 -23.83 -15.86 -9.03
N ASN A 413 -25.13 -15.91 -8.69
CA ASN A 413 -25.87 -14.79 -8.13
C ASN A 413 -26.10 -15.00 -6.62
N LEU A 414 -25.44 -14.22 -5.78
CA LEU A 414 -25.51 -14.35 -4.31
C LEU A 414 -26.75 -13.69 -3.71
N ASP A 415 -27.28 -12.64 -4.33
CA ASP A 415 -28.51 -11.97 -3.90
C ASP A 415 -29.72 -12.90 -4.06
N ASP A 416 -29.78 -13.63 -5.18
CA ASP A 416 -30.81 -14.64 -5.43
C ASP A 416 -30.77 -15.76 -4.37
N GLU A 417 -29.58 -16.21 -3.97
CA GLU A 417 -29.43 -17.23 -2.92
C GLU A 417 -29.96 -16.72 -1.57
N LEU A 418 -29.63 -15.48 -1.17
CA LEU A 418 -30.15 -14.90 0.07
C LEU A 418 -31.67 -14.71 0.01
N TYR A 419 -32.21 -14.29 -1.13
CA TYR A 419 -33.64 -14.16 -1.34
C TYR A 419 -34.35 -15.51 -1.19
N ILE A 420 -33.82 -16.57 -1.81
CA ILE A 420 -34.37 -17.93 -1.70
C ILE A 420 -34.31 -18.43 -0.26
N PHE A 421 -33.18 -18.21 0.42
CA PHE A 421 -33.01 -18.61 1.81
C PHE A 421 -34.06 -17.98 2.73
N ARG A 422 -34.28 -16.67 2.58
CA ARG A 422 -35.27 -15.92 3.36
C ARG A 422 -36.70 -16.30 3.01
N LYS A 423 -37.04 -16.32 1.71
CA LYS A 423 -38.41 -16.59 1.24
C LYS A 423 -38.91 -17.98 1.63
N ASN A 424 -38.03 -18.97 1.59
CA ASN A 424 -38.39 -20.36 1.87
C ASN A 424 -38.10 -20.78 3.31
N GLY A 425 -37.64 -19.86 4.18
CA GLY A 425 -37.32 -20.16 5.58
C GLY A 425 -36.21 -21.21 5.73
N ILE A 426 -35.25 -21.25 4.81
CA ILE A 426 -34.19 -22.28 4.77
C ILE A 426 -33.20 -22.09 5.93
N VAL A 427 -32.92 -20.84 6.29
CA VAL A 427 -32.06 -20.48 7.43
C VAL A 427 -32.74 -19.40 8.27
N LYS A 428 -32.31 -19.27 9.53
CA LYS A 428 -32.79 -18.26 10.47
C LYS A 428 -32.40 -16.84 10.04
N ASP A 429 -33.14 -15.82 10.49
CA ASP A 429 -32.89 -14.42 10.15
C ASP A 429 -31.51 -13.92 10.63
N GLU A 430 -31.00 -14.44 11.75
CA GLU A 430 -29.62 -14.17 12.21
C GLU A 430 -28.57 -14.57 11.16
N VAL A 431 -28.79 -15.71 10.51
CA VAL A 431 -27.89 -16.21 9.46
C VAL A 431 -28.00 -15.31 8.23
N ILE A 432 -29.22 -14.95 7.81
CA ILE A 432 -29.43 -14.01 6.69
C ILE A 432 -28.68 -12.70 6.94
N SER A 433 -28.79 -12.15 8.16
CA SER A 433 -28.15 -10.89 8.55
C SER A 433 -26.63 -10.97 8.45
N VAL A 434 -26.02 -12.04 8.98
CA VAL A 434 -24.57 -12.27 8.87
C VAL A 434 -24.14 -12.39 7.40
N LEU A 435 -24.84 -13.21 6.61
CA LEU A 435 -24.46 -13.45 5.21
C LEU A 435 -24.62 -12.20 4.34
N LYS A 436 -25.66 -11.40 4.57
CA LYS A 436 -25.86 -10.10 3.93
C LYS A 436 -24.76 -9.12 4.31
N TRP A 437 -24.37 -9.07 5.58
CA TRP A 437 -23.27 -8.22 6.06
C TRP A 437 -21.92 -8.58 5.40
N ILE A 438 -21.66 -9.88 5.22
CA ILE A 438 -20.51 -10.39 4.46
C ILE A 438 -20.61 -9.99 2.99
N LEU A 439 -21.75 -10.26 2.35
CA LEU A 439 -21.99 -9.97 0.93
C LEU A 439 -21.75 -8.49 0.59
N GLN A 440 -22.20 -7.59 1.46
CA GLN A 440 -22.06 -6.14 1.27
C GLN A 440 -20.65 -5.62 1.58
N GLY A 441 -19.75 -6.45 2.11
CA GLY A 441 -18.42 -6.04 2.56
C GLY A 441 -18.45 -5.05 3.73
N SER A 442 -19.53 -5.04 4.51
CA SER A 442 -19.78 -4.05 5.56
C SER A 442 -18.71 -4.05 6.65
N PHE A 443 -18.10 -5.20 6.90
CA PHE A 443 -17.03 -5.39 7.88
C PHE A 443 -15.76 -4.60 7.59
N ILE A 444 -15.32 -4.54 6.32
CA ILE A 444 -14.16 -3.72 5.92
C ILE A 444 -14.50 -2.25 5.86
N ASN A 445 -15.72 -1.92 5.42
CA ASN A 445 -16.14 -0.52 5.31
C ASN A 445 -16.23 0.14 6.69
N TYR A 446 -16.83 -0.58 7.64
CA TYR A 446 -16.89 -0.17 9.03
C TYR A 446 -15.47 0.03 9.57
N ALA A 447 -14.62 -1.00 9.49
CA ALA A 447 -13.26 -0.94 9.99
C ALA A 447 -12.43 0.19 9.36
N ASN A 448 -12.59 0.45 8.06
CA ASN A 448 -11.89 1.55 7.41
C ASN A 448 -12.29 2.92 7.97
N ARG A 449 -13.58 3.13 8.22
CA ARG A 449 -14.10 4.37 8.81
C ARG A 449 -13.63 4.55 10.24
N GLU A 450 -13.77 3.50 11.06
CA GLU A 450 -13.29 3.52 12.45
C GLU A 450 -11.79 3.79 12.53
N MET A 451 -11.01 3.22 11.60
CA MET A 451 -9.58 3.48 11.52
C MET A 451 -9.23 4.89 11.04
N ASP A 452 -10.07 5.55 10.24
CA ASP A 452 -9.85 6.94 9.85
C ASP A 452 -10.03 7.88 11.05
N GLU A 453 -11.07 7.67 11.84
CA GLU A 453 -11.33 8.42 13.08
C GLU A 453 -10.19 8.23 14.08
N LYS A 454 -9.83 6.97 14.38
CA LYS A 454 -8.72 6.64 15.29
C LYS A 454 -7.38 7.19 14.78
N ARG A 455 -7.17 7.22 13.47
CA ARG A 455 -5.93 7.75 12.86
C ARG A 455 -5.82 9.26 12.95
N TYR A 456 -6.92 10.00 12.93
CA TYR A 456 -6.88 11.45 13.12
C TYR A 456 -6.22 11.83 14.45
N GLU A 457 -6.56 11.12 15.53
CA GLU A 457 -5.96 11.29 16.86
C GLU A 457 -4.45 10.98 16.87
N ILE A 458 -4.04 9.89 16.18
CA ILE A 458 -2.63 9.50 16.03
C ILE A 458 -1.86 10.54 15.21
N ASP A 459 -2.44 11.01 14.10
CA ASP A 459 -1.81 11.96 13.20
C ASP A 459 -1.60 13.31 13.91
N SER A 460 -2.62 13.79 14.63
CA SER A 460 -2.51 15.00 15.47
C SER A 460 -1.47 14.84 16.57
N THR A 461 -1.43 13.70 17.25
CA THR A 461 -0.46 13.42 18.32
C THR A 461 0.96 13.41 17.77
N TYR A 462 1.18 12.74 16.65
CA TYR A 462 2.49 12.61 16.01
C TYR A 462 3.02 13.95 15.48
N GLU A 463 2.17 14.81 14.90
CA GLU A 463 2.60 16.15 14.48
C GLU A 463 2.86 17.08 15.67
N ASN A 464 2.06 17.00 16.73
CA ASN A 464 2.32 17.76 17.96
C ASN A 464 3.62 17.34 18.66
N ASP A 465 3.91 16.03 18.70
CA ASP A 465 5.15 15.47 19.24
C ASP A 465 6.41 16.06 18.57
N LYS A 466 6.39 16.21 17.24
CA LYS A 466 7.49 16.87 16.50
C LYS A 466 7.70 18.33 16.88
N LEU A 467 6.67 18.98 17.44
CA LEU A 467 6.73 20.36 17.92
C LEU A 467 7.04 20.42 19.42
N GLY A 468 7.36 19.29 20.07
CA GLY A 468 7.67 19.19 21.50
C GLY A 468 6.44 18.96 22.39
N GLY A 469 5.25 18.79 21.81
CA GLY A 469 4.04 18.41 22.53
C GLY A 469 4.11 16.98 23.07
N TRP A 470 3.15 16.63 23.92
CA TRP A 470 3.02 15.28 24.47
C TRP A 470 1.56 14.94 24.78
N THR A 471 1.30 13.64 24.97
CA THR A 471 0.02 13.10 25.44
C THR A 471 0.23 11.89 26.34
N SER A 472 -0.59 11.76 27.39
CA SER A 472 -0.64 10.56 28.23
C SER A 472 -1.56 9.47 27.68
N ALA A 473 -2.30 9.72 26.59
CA ALA A 473 -3.20 8.74 26.00
C ALA A 473 -2.45 7.67 25.22
N ASP A 474 -2.73 6.39 25.50
CA ASP A 474 -2.26 5.27 24.69
C ASP A 474 -3.32 4.90 23.64
N TYR A 475 -3.10 5.34 22.40
CA TYR A 475 -3.99 5.01 21.29
C TYR A 475 -3.74 3.61 20.72
N SER A 476 -2.63 2.95 21.08
CA SER A 476 -2.19 1.71 20.44
C SER A 476 -3.19 0.55 20.61
N PRO A 477 -3.73 0.25 21.81
CA PRO A 477 -4.64 -0.89 21.99
C PRO A 477 -5.94 -0.75 21.20
N ARG A 478 -6.56 0.44 21.24
CA ARG A 478 -7.82 0.73 20.53
C ARG A 478 -7.64 0.75 19.01
N PHE A 479 -6.50 1.25 18.54
CA PHE A 479 -6.19 1.27 17.11
C PHE A 479 -5.90 -0.13 16.55
N LEU A 480 -5.12 -0.94 17.27
CA LEU A 480 -4.73 -2.26 16.80
C LEU A 480 -5.84 -3.31 16.95
N SER A 481 -6.74 -3.16 17.92
CA SER A 481 -7.88 -4.07 18.13
C SER A 481 -8.87 -4.03 16.96
N GLU A 482 -9.23 -2.85 16.47
CA GLU A 482 -10.10 -2.68 15.28
C GLU A 482 -9.57 -3.47 14.07
N PHE A 483 -8.27 -3.34 13.80
CA PHE A 483 -7.64 -4.06 12.71
C PHE A 483 -7.57 -5.58 12.99
N LEU A 484 -7.23 -5.96 14.23
CA LEU A 484 -7.13 -7.36 14.64
C LEU A 484 -8.47 -8.10 14.47
N GLU A 485 -9.58 -7.49 14.86
CA GLU A 485 -10.92 -8.08 14.74
C GLU A 485 -11.30 -8.32 13.28
N THR A 486 -11.13 -7.30 12.45
CA THR A 486 -11.42 -7.39 11.02
C THR A 486 -10.54 -8.42 10.32
N LYS A 487 -9.25 -8.41 10.64
CA LYS A 487 -8.29 -9.37 10.10
C LYS A 487 -8.61 -10.79 10.54
N ASN A 488 -8.92 -11.01 11.81
CA ASN A 488 -9.33 -12.31 12.31
C ASN A 488 -10.60 -12.77 11.59
N PHE A 489 -11.60 -11.90 11.42
CA PHE A 489 -12.82 -12.20 10.68
C PHE A 489 -12.51 -12.69 9.26
N VAL A 490 -11.70 -11.94 8.51
CA VAL A 490 -11.25 -12.31 7.15
C VAL A 490 -10.55 -13.67 7.14
N GLU A 491 -9.51 -13.81 7.97
CA GLU A 491 -8.64 -14.98 7.93
C GLU A 491 -9.33 -16.24 8.45
N PHE A 492 -10.04 -16.17 9.57
CA PHE A 492 -10.67 -17.35 10.13
C PHE A 492 -11.93 -17.74 9.36
N ASN A 493 -12.63 -16.82 8.69
CA ASN A 493 -13.73 -17.17 7.79
C ASN A 493 -13.30 -17.50 6.36
N LEU A 494 -11.98 -17.58 6.10
CA LEU A 494 -11.41 -18.01 4.82
C LEU A 494 -11.86 -17.10 3.65
N ILE A 495 -12.00 -15.81 3.94
CA ILE A 495 -12.27 -14.78 2.95
C ILE A 495 -10.92 -14.41 2.33
N ALA A 496 -10.79 -14.54 1.01
CA ALA A 496 -9.56 -14.22 0.30
C ALA A 496 -9.32 -12.71 0.35
N HIS A 497 -8.36 -12.26 1.17
CA HIS A 497 -8.12 -10.84 1.39
C HIS A 497 -7.64 -10.11 0.11
N ASP A 498 -6.93 -10.81 -0.77
CA ASP A 498 -6.39 -10.28 -2.03
C ASP A 498 -7.47 -9.81 -3.01
N VAL A 499 -8.72 -10.22 -2.80
CA VAL A 499 -9.86 -9.88 -3.66
C VAL A 499 -10.89 -8.99 -2.98
N VAL A 500 -10.65 -8.61 -1.73
CA VAL A 500 -11.57 -7.78 -0.98
C VAL A 500 -11.19 -6.30 -1.09
N ALA A 501 -12.04 -5.54 -1.77
CA ALA A 501 -11.88 -4.10 -1.91
C ALA A 501 -11.77 -3.41 -0.54
N GLY A 502 -10.78 -2.54 -0.39
CA GLY A 502 -10.55 -1.77 0.83
C GLY A 502 -9.72 -2.46 1.93
N TYR A 503 -9.38 -3.75 1.80
CA TYR A 503 -8.52 -4.42 2.79
C TYR A 503 -7.06 -3.92 2.72
N SER A 504 -6.53 -3.65 1.52
CA SER A 504 -5.20 -3.04 1.35
C SER A 504 -5.12 -1.64 1.96
N LEU A 505 -6.18 -0.84 1.81
CA LEU A 505 -6.28 0.48 2.44
C LEU A 505 -6.25 0.36 3.97
N LEU A 506 -6.99 -0.61 4.52
CA LEU A 506 -6.98 -0.89 5.95
C LEU A 506 -5.58 -1.25 6.44
N LEU A 507 -4.86 -2.13 5.73
CA LEU A 507 -3.47 -2.48 6.02
C LEU A 507 -2.52 -1.27 5.98
N ASP A 508 -2.66 -0.41 4.96
CA ASP A 508 -1.84 0.80 4.81
C ASP A 508 -2.07 1.78 5.98
N LYS A 509 -3.33 1.94 6.42
CA LYS A 509 -3.69 2.72 7.61
C LYS A 509 -3.06 2.14 8.86
N THR A 510 -3.20 0.83 9.09
CA THR A 510 -2.60 0.14 10.24
C THR A 510 -1.09 0.29 10.27
N PHE A 511 -0.42 0.07 9.14
CA PHE A 511 1.03 0.24 9.05
C PHE A 511 1.44 1.69 9.38
N THR A 512 0.77 2.67 8.78
CA THR A 512 1.07 4.09 9.03
C THR A 512 0.88 4.48 10.50
N GLY A 513 -0.24 4.08 11.11
CA GLY A 513 -0.51 4.37 12.53
C GLY A 513 0.49 3.68 13.46
N ALA A 514 0.81 2.40 13.22
CA ALA A 514 1.80 1.67 14.02
C ALA A 514 3.20 2.30 13.92
N ILE A 515 3.61 2.73 12.72
CA ILE A 515 4.88 3.44 12.52
C ILE A 515 4.91 4.75 13.32
N LYS A 516 3.86 5.56 13.26
CA LYS A 516 3.79 6.84 13.99
C LYS A 516 3.83 6.63 15.50
N LEU A 517 3.01 5.70 16.02
CA LEU A 517 2.95 5.41 17.45
C LEU A 517 4.26 4.82 18.02
N ASN A 518 5.02 4.08 17.21
CA ASN A 518 6.32 3.52 17.63
C ASN A 518 7.46 4.55 17.53
N ASN A 519 7.28 5.67 16.84
CA ASN A 519 8.30 6.68 16.57
C ASN A 519 7.94 8.07 17.15
N LEU A 520 7.16 8.10 18.24
CA LEU A 520 6.99 9.32 19.04
C LEU A 520 8.32 9.64 19.74
N LEU A 521 8.74 10.90 19.65
CA LEU A 521 10.06 11.37 20.10
C LEU A 521 10.06 11.81 21.56
N ASN A 522 8.97 12.38 22.05
CA ASN A 522 8.85 12.86 23.42
C ASN A 522 8.71 11.68 24.39
N GLU A 523 9.62 11.58 25.34
CA GLU A 523 9.67 10.49 26.34
C GLU A 523 8.42 10.45 27.25
N ASN A 524 7.67 11.55 27.34
CA ASN A 524 6.42 11.62 28.11
C ASN A 524 5.22 11.03 27.35
N ASN A 525 5.36 10.70 26.07
CA ASN A 525 4.30 10.06 25.31
C ASN A 525 4.13 8.60 25.72
N THR A 526 2.89 8.15 25.74
CA THR A 526 2.61 6.71 25.81
C THR A 526 2.77 6.08 24.42
N ALA A 527 4.02 5.84 24.03
CA ALA A 527 4.37 5.27 22.74
C ALA A 527 4.13 3.75 22.68
N MET A 528 3.88 3.26 21.47
CA MET A 528 3.83 1.83 21.21
C MET A 528 5.22 1.23 21.46
N LYS A 529 5.32 0.33 22.44
CA LYS A 529 6.62 -0.22 22.92
C LYS A 529 7.43 -0.94 21.84
N GLY A 530 6.75 -1.57 20.88
CA GLY A 530 7.38 -2.29 19.78
C GLY A 530 6.34 -3.00 18.94
N VAL A 531 6.76 -3.48 17.77
CA VAL A 531 5.92 -4.25 16.87
C VAL A 531 5.98 -5.72 17.26
N ASP A 532 4.81 -6.34 17.41
CA ASP A 532 4.70 -7.74 17.78
C ASP A 532 4.85 -8.69 16.57
N SER A 533 5.00 -9.98 16.85
CA SER A 533 5.15 -10.99 15.79
C SER A 533 3.92 -11.14 14.89
N TRP A 534 2.74 -10.74 15.35
CA TRP A 534 1.50 -10.86 14.58
C TRP A 534 1.41 -9.74 13.54
N LEU A 535 1.69 -8.49 13.92
CA LEU A 535 1.79 -7.35 13.01
C LEU A 535 2.90 -7.55 11.99
N LEU A 536 4.08 -7.99 12.43
CA LEU A 536 5.20 -8.26 11.52
C LEU A 536 4.86 -9.32 10.48
N ARG A 537 4.23 -10.43 10.90
CA ARG A 537 3.76 -11.47 9.97
C ARG A 537 2.73 -10.90 8.98
N THR A 538 1.85 -10.02 9.45
CA THR A 538 0.81 -9.39 8.64
C THR A 538 1.41 -8.51 7.56
N PHE A 539 2.31 -7.59 7.93
CA PHE A 539 2.99 -6.71 6.98
C PHE A 539 3.90 -7.47 6.02
N LEU A 540 4.51 -8.56 6.49
CA LEU A 540 5.34 -9.44 5.67
C LEU A 540 4.52 -10.12 4.56
N LEU A 541 3.37 -10.71 4.91
CA LEU A 541 2.55 -11.49 3.97
C LEU A 541 1.63 -10.64 3.09
N GLN A 542 1.16 -9.50 3.59
CA GLN A 542 0.04 -8.76 3.00
C GLN A 542 0.33 -7.28 2.77
N GLY A 543 1.44 -6.75 3.28
CA GLY A 543 1.80 -5.34 3.13
C GLY A 543 2.20 -4.99 1.69
N SER A 544 2.03 -3.72 1.32
CA SER A 544 2.58 -3.19 0.08
C SER A 544 3.97 -2.63 0.32
N SER A 545 5.01 -3.32 -0.16
CA SER A 545 6.40 -2.89 -0.03
C SER A 545 6.63 -1.44 -0.50
N LEU A 546 5.95 -0.99 -1.55
CA LEU A 546 6.02 0.39 -2.03
C LEU A 546 5.44 1.38 -1.00
N ARG A 547 4.22 1.12 -0.51
CA ARG A 547 3.55 1.99 0.46
C ARG A 547 4.28 2.01 1.79
N MET A 548 4.70 0.85 2.28
CA MET A 548 5.50 0.74 3.49
C MET A 548 6.81 1.53 3.39
N ASN A 549 7.53 1.40 2.27
CA ASN A 549 8.77 2.15 2.07
C ASN A 549 8.52 3.68 1.95
N GLN A 550 7.41 4.09 1.35
CA GLN A 550 6.98 5.49 1.30
C GLN A 550 6.71 6.05 2.70
N VAL A 551 5.96 5.31 3.53
CA VAL A 551 5.67 5.70 4.92
C VAL A 551 6.97 5.81 5.73
N ILE A 552 7.82 4.78 5.69
CA ILE A 552 9.11 4.78 6.38
C ILE A 552 9.96 5.99 5.96
N THR A 553 10.03 6.28 4.66
CA THR A 553 10.83 7.40 4.14
C THR A 553 10.24 8.76 4.52
N ARG A 554 8.92 8.93 4.37
CA ARG A 554 8.21 10.17 4.69
C ARG A 554 8.35 10.55 6.17
N HIS A 555 8.35 9.56 7.04
CA HIS A 555 8.44 9.74 8.48
C HIS A 555 9.87 9.60 9.04
N ASN A 556 10.89 9.51 8.16
CA ASN A 556 12.31 9.38 8.53
C ASN A 556 12.58 8.29 9.58
N VAL A 557 11.89 7.15 9.49
CA VAL A 557 12.00 6.05 10.46
C VAL A 557 13.35 5.37 10.31
N THR A 558 14.15 5.37 11.38
CA THR A 558 15.51 4.80 11.41
C THR A 558 15.55 3.41 12.06
N ALA A 559 14.68 3.18 13.04
CA ALA A 559 14.60 1.94 13.80
C ALA A 559 13.14 1.59 14.13
N LEU A 560 12.83 0.30 14.18
CA LEU A 560 11.60 -0.23 14.77
C LEU A 560 11.96 -1.28 15.81
N ASN A 561 11.37 -1.13 17.00
CA ASN A 561 11.60 -2.03 18.13
C ASN A 561 10.70 -3.27 18.04
N PHE A 562 11.17 -4.38 18.61
CA PHE A 562 10.38 -5.60 18.76
C PHE A 562 9.74 -5.68 20.15
N GLU A 563 8.53 -6.22 20.22
CA GLU A 563 7.92 -6.56 21.52
C GLU A 563 8.29 -8.00 21.94
N GLY A 564 8.93 -8.15 23.10
CA GLY A 564 9.23 -9.46 23.71
C GLY A 564 9.96 -10.45 22.77
N LYS A 565 9.43 -11.67 22.62
CA LYS A 565 10.00 -12.73 21.75
C LYS A 565 9.67 -12.57 20.26
N SER A 566 9.20 -11.40 19.84
CA SER A 566 8.74 -11.18 18.46
C SER A 566 9.88 -11.24 17.44
N LYS A 567 11.09 -10.81 17.83
CA LYS A 567 12.30 -10.92 16.99
C LYS A 567 12.54 -12.36 16.54
N ASP A 568 12.68 -13.30 17.47
CA ASP A 568 12.98 -14.70 17.14
C ASP A 568 11.89 -15.34 16.27
N ARG A 569 10.62 -14.96 16.48
CA ARG A 569 9.50 -15.44 15.66
C ARG A 569 9.61 -14.92 14.22
N PHE A 570 9.90 -13.63 14.05
CA PHE A 570 10.08 -13.01 12.74
C PHE A 570 11.27 -13.62 11.98
N LEU A 571 12.42 -13.79 12.65
CA LEU A 571 13.60 -14.41 12.06
C LEU A 571 13.36 -15.87 11.63
N ARG A 572 12.52 -16.61 12.38
CA ARG A 572 12.09 -17.96 11.96
C ARG A 572 11.20 -17.94 10.72
N LEU A 573 10.28 -16.96 10.60
CA LEU A 573 9.43 -16.83 9.39
C LEU A 573 10.29 -16.64 8.14
N ILE A 574 11.27 -15.74 8.19
CA ILE A 574 12.20 -15.51 7.07
C ILE A 574 13.01 -16.77 6.76
N SER A 575 13.50 -17.45 7.80
CA SER A 575 14.29 -18.67 7.64
C SER A 575 13.48 -19.79 6.96
N ASN A 576 12.23 -20.01 7.39
CA ASN A 576 11.30 -20.97 6.78
C ASN A 576 11.04 -20.64 5.29
N PHE A 577 10.85 -19.35 5.00
CA PHE A 577 10.58 -18.89 3.65
C PHE A 577 11.74 -19.20 2.71
N ILE A 578 12.95 -18.79 3.09
CA ILE A 578 14.18 -19.00 2.31
C ILE A 578 14.43 -20.50 2.12
N SER A 579 14.22 -21.32 3.16
CA SER A 579 14.38 -22.77 3.03
C SER A 579 13.38 -23.41 2.05
N SER A 580 12.27 -22.73 1.74
CA SER A 580 11.26 -23.23 0.80
C SER A 580 11.54 -22.86 -0.66
N PHE A 581 12.56 -22.05 -0.97
CA PHE A 581 12.79 -21.52 -2.33
C PHE A 581 12.94 -22.61 -3.39
N GLN A 582 13.63 -23.70 -3.07
CA GLN A 582 13.82 -24.81 -4.00
C GLN A 582 12.50 -25.50 -4.37
N ASP A 583 11.60 -25.67 -3.41
CA ASP A 583 10.30 -26.29 -3.66
C ASP A 583 9.31 -25.32 -4.30
N ILE A 584 9.43 -24.01 -4.02
CA ILE A 584 8.70 -22.96 -4.75
C ILE A 584 9.10 -22.98 -6.22
N GLU A 585 10.40 -22.96 -6.54
CA GLU A 585 10.91 -23.00 -7.92
C GLU A 585 10.38 -24.24 -8.65
N ARG A 586 10.45 -25.43 -8.02
CA ARG A 586 9.88 -26.65 -8.59
C ARG A 586 8.38 -26.50 -8.79
N PHE A 587 7.65 -25.99 -7.80
CA PHE A 587 6.20 -25.86 -7.86
C PHE A 587 5.73 -24.93 -8.96
N VAL A 588 6.38 -23.79 -9.16
CA VAL A 588 6.00 -22.85 -10.25
C VAL A 588 6.43 -23.33 -11.64
N GLN A 589 7.38 -24.28 -11.71
CA GLN A 589 7.81 -24.94 -12.95
C GLN A 589 7.02 -26.23 -13.25
N LYS A 590 6.38 -26.84 -12.25
CA LYS A 590 5.75 -28.16 -12.34
C LYS A 590 4.32 -28.02 -12.86
N ASP A 591 4.10 -28.45 -14.10
CA ASP A 591 2.81 -28.67 -14.74
C ASP A 591 1.91 -27.42 -14.91
N SER A 592 1.99 -26.76 -16.07
CA SER A 592 0.83 -26.38 -16.89
C SER A 592 1.26 -25.55 -18.09
N GLU A 593 0.36 -25.41 -19.06
CA GLU A 593 0.45 -24.58 -20.25
C GLU A 593 0.81 -23.09 -19.97
N SER A 594 0.85 -22.66 -18.70
CA SER A 594 1.27 -21.31 -18.26
C SER A 594 1.85 -21.31 -16.84
N PRO A 595 2.87 -20.48 -16.53
CA PRO A 595 3.37 -20.27 -15.16
C PRO A 595 2.29 -19.78 -14.17
N ASN A 596 2.40 -20.16 -12.90
CA ASN A 596 1.55 -19.66 -11.79
C ASN A 596 1.95 -18.23 -11.39
N TYR A 597 1.62 -17.25 -12.25
CA TYR A 597 1.99 -15.85 -12.08
C TYR A 597 1.46 -15.22 -10.79
N PHE A 598 0.26 -15.60 -10.34
CA PHE A 598 -0.31 -15.12 -9.08
C PHE A 598 0.58 -15.49 -7.89
N PHE A 599 0.96 -16.76 -7.78
CA PHE A 599 1.79 -17.24 -6.69
C PHE A 599 3.22 -16.68 -6.76
N ILE A 600 3.81 -16.61 -7.96
CA ILE A 600 5.12 -15.97 -8.18
C ILE A 600 5.11 -14.52 -7.69
N LYS A 601 4.10 -13.73 -8.09
CA LYS A 601 3.95 -12.34 -7.66
C LYS A 601 3.86 -12.25 -6.13
N LYS A 602 3.01 -13.08 -5.51
CA LYS A 602 2.82 -13.12 -4.06
C LYS A 602 4.11 -13.44 -3.31
N MET A 603 4.89 -14.42 -3.78
CA MET A 603 6.19 -14.75 -3.17
C MET A 603 7.20 -13.61 -3.33
N ASN A 604 7.24 -12.94 -4.49
CA ASN A 604 8.09 -11.76 -4.68
C ASN A 604 7.66 -10.59 -3.79
N ASP A 605 6.36 -10.39 -3.55
CA ASP A 605 5.87 -9.40 -2.60
C ASP A 605 6.36 -9.70 -1.18
N VAL A 606 6.36 -10.97 -0.74
CA VAL A 606 6.93 -11.37 0.55
C VAL A 606 8.44 -11.05 0.61
N ILE A 607 9.20 -11.29 -0.47
CA ILE A 607 10.63 -10.94 -0.52
C ILE A 607 10.82 -9.42 -0.41
N ARG A 608 10.07 -8.63 -1.19
CA ARG A 608 10.13 -7.16 -1.15
C ARG A 608 9.77 -6.62 0.23
N ASN A 609 8.71 -7.16 0.85
CA ASN A 609 8.29 -6.82 2.20
C ASN A 609 9.37 -7.18 3.23
N THR A 610 10.02 -8.33 3.08
CA THR A 610 11.18 -8.73 3.90
C THR A 610 12.28 -7.67 3.82
N CYS A 611 12.64 -7.23 2.62
CA CYS A 611 13.66 -6.20 2.43
C CYS A 611 13.29 -4.86 3.10
N VAL A 612 12.04 -4.42 2.95
CA VAL A 612 11.57 -3.17 3.58
C VAL A 612 11.62 -3.28 5.10
N LEU A 613 11.11 -4.36 5.70
CA LEU A 613 11.11 -4.54 7.15
C LEU A 613 12.54 -4.68 7.71
N LEU A 614 13.40 -5.48 7.08
CA LEU A 614 14.82 -5.61 7.48
C LEU A 614 15.57 -4.27 7.42
N SER A 615 15.15 -3.33 6.57
CA SER A 615 15.78 -2.02 6.46
C SER A 615 15.52 -1.09 7.66
N VAL A 616 14.55 -1.41 8.52
CA VAL A 616 14.18 -0.59 9.69
C VAL A 616 14.25 -1.35 11.01
N LEU A 617 14.08 -2.67 11.02
CA LEU A 617 14.14 -3.46 12.25
C LEU A 617 15.53 -3.46 12.89
N GLU A 618 15.57 -3.51 14.22
CA GLU A 618 16.82 -3.60 14.97
C GLU A 618 17.36 -5.04 15.02
N LEU A 619 18.43 -5.29 14.26
CA LEU A 619 19.15 -6.56 14.22
C LEU A 619 20.63 -6.40 14.57
N SER A 620 21.24 -7.50 15.03
CA SER A 620 22.69 -7.60 15.17
C SER A 620 23.38 -7.63 13.80
N LYS A 621 24.69 -7.35 13.78
CA LYS A 621 25.51 -7.43 12.55
C LYS A 621 25.47 -8.85 11.98
N GLU A 622 25.61 -9.86 12.82
CA GLU A 622 25.61 -11.28 12.45
C GLU A 622 24.26 -11.69 11.87
N GLU A 623 23.16 -11.31 12.53
CA GLU A 623 21.79 -11.57 12.07
C GLU A 623 21.56 -10.95 10.69
N LEU A 624 21.83 -9.65 10.53
CA LEU A 624 21.60 -8.94 9.28
C LEU A 624 22.41 -9.53 8.11
N ASN A 625 23.71 -9.77 8.31
CA ASN A 625 24.58 -10.30 7.25
C ASN A 625 24.19 -11.73 6.84
N LYS A 626 23.75 -12.56 7.80
CA LYS A 626 23.25 -13.92 7.50
C LYS A 626 22.04 -13.85 6.57
N PHE A 627 21.03 -13.07 6.91
CA PHE A 627 19.80 -12.97 6.11
C PHE A 627 20.04 -12.29 4.77
N LEU A 628 20.83 -11.22 4.74
CA LEU A 628 21.15 -10.53 3.49
C LEU A 628 21.89 -11.47 2.53
N LYS A 629 22.87 -12.26 3.01
CA LYS A 629 23.57 -13.26 2.19
C LYS A 629 22.60 -14.30 1.62
N GLN A 630 21.68 -14.81 2.45
CA GLN A 630 20.68 -15.78 2.00
C GLN A 630 19.71 -15.19 0.95
N LEU A 631 19.28 -13.94 1.12
CA LEU A 631 18.44 -13.24 0.14
C LEU A 631 19.17 -13.04 -1.19
N ILE A 632 20.46 -12.66 -1.15
CA ILE A 632 21.28 -12.49 -2.36
C ILE A 632 21.40 -13.80 -3.13
N LEU A 633 21.74 -14.91 -2.44
CA LEU A 633 21.77 -16.22 -3.07
C LEU A 633 20.40 -16.59 -3.63
N GLY A 634 19.33 -16.30 -2.89
CA GLY A 634 17.96 -16.50 -3.35
C GLY A 634 17.62 -15.77 -4.67
N VAL A 635 17.97 -14.49 -4.79
CA VAL A 635 17.75 -13.70 -6.01
C VAL A 635 18.61 -14.22 -7.17
N LYS A 636 19.84 -14.67 -6.87
CA LYS A 636 20.77 -15.19 -7.88
C LYS A 636 20.30 -16.53 -8.44
N ASP A 637 20.00 -17.48 -7.57
CA ASP A 637 19.93 -18.90 -7.92
C ASP A 637 18.53 -19.36 -8.35
N PHE A 638 17.46 -18.62 -8.03
CA PHE A 638 16.07 -19.01 -8.35
C PHE A 638 15.42 -18.09 -9.40
N ASN A 639 14.71 -18.65 -10.38
CA ASN A 639 14.10 -17.88 -11.47
C ASN A 639 12.75 -17.27 -11.13
N PHE A 640 12.02 -17.86 -10.18
CA PHE A 640 10.78 -17.25 -9.70
C PHE A 640 11.04 -15.88 -9.04
N VAL A 641 12.26 -15.60 -8.56
CA VAL A 641 12.63 -14.33 -7.95
C VAL A 641 12.94 -13.29 -9.02
N GLU A 642 12.16 -12.21 -9.02
CA GLU A 642 12.23 -11.14 -10.01
C GLU A 642 13.40 -10.18 -9.77
N SER A 643 13.96 -9.63 -10.85
CA SER A 643 14.98 -8.57 -10.78
C SER A 643 14.51 -7.30 -10.05
N SER A 644 13.20 -7.05 -10.00
CA SER A 644 12.60 -5.92 -9.28
C SER A 644 12.92 -5.94 -7.78
N VAL A 645 13.14 -7.13 -7.19
CA VAL A 645 13.52 -7.31 -5.79
C VAL A 645 14.84 -6.61 -5.45
N VAL A 646 15.78 -6.55 -6.41
CA VAL A 646 17.10 -5.93 -6.21
C VAL A 646 16.98 -4.45 -5.85
N GLY A 647 15.98 -3.75 -6.40
CA GLY A 647 15.69 -2.36 -6.01
C GLY A 647 15.33 -2.20 -4.53
N TYR A 648 14.80 -3.24 -3.89
CA TYR A 648 14.47 -3.22 -2.46
C TYR A 648 15.66 -3.60 -1.56
N LEU A 649 16.66 -4.34 -2.07
CA LEU A 649 17.93 -4.55 -1.36
C LEU A 649 18.65 -3.22 -1.11
N VAL A 650 18.53 -2.26 -2.03
CA VAL A 650 19.07 -0.90 -1.89
C VAL A 650 18.53 -0.20 -0.63
N ASN A 651 17.28 -0.46 -0.23
CA ASN A 651 16.73 0.12 1.01
C ASN A 651 17.48 -0.38 2.25
N ILE A 652 17.84 -1.66 2.30
CA ILE A 652 18.63 -2.23 3.40
C ILE A 652 20.03 -1.61 3.39
N ILE A 653 20.68 -1.56 2.22
CA ILE A 653 22.03 -1.01 2.06
C ILE A 653 22.06 0.44 2.55
N ASN A 654 21.16 1.29 2.05
CA ASN A 654 21.17 2.72 2.37
C ASN A 654 20.90 3.01 3.85
N ARG A 655 20.06 2.20 4.52
CA ARG A 655 19.68 2.43 5.92
C ARG A 655 20.58 1.71 6.94
N LYS A 656 21.24 0.63 6.54
CA LYS A 656 21.96 -0.28 7.47
C LYS A 656 23.41 -0.56 7.05
N TYR A 657 24.01 0.22 6.15
CA TYR A 657 25.37 -0.02 5.64
C TYR A 657 26.41 -0.27 6.75
N GLU A 658 26.31 0.41 7.90
CA GLU A 658 27.22 0.26 9.05
C GLU A 658 27.20 -1.14 9.67
N LYS A 659 26.06 -1.83 9.53
CA LYS A 659 25.86 -3.20 10.02
C LYS A 659 26.07 -4.25 8.93
N ILE A 660 26.40 -3.87 7.70
CA ILE A 660 26.68 -4.81 6.60
C ILE A 660 28.21 -4.99 6.48
N SER A 661 28.67 -6.22 6.25
CA SER A 661 30.10 -6.45 6.04
C SER A 661 30.54 -5.84 4.71
N PRO A 662 31.73 -5.22 4.65
CA PRO A 662 32.23 -4.64 3.40
C PRO A 662 32.42 -5.69 2.30
N THR A 663 32.72 -6.94 2.67
CA THR A 663 32.76 -8.07 1.75
C THR A 663 31.42 -8.36 1.07
N LEU A 664 30.32 -8.32 1.82
CA LEU A 664 28.99 -8.59 1.28
C LEU A 664 28.49 -7.44 0.40
N LEU A 665 28.88 -6.20 0.73
CA LEU A 665 28.68 -5.05 -0.13
C LEU A 665 29.45 -5.21 -1.45
N ASP A 666 30.71 -5.64 -1.41
CA ASP A 666 31.50 -5.87 -2.62
C ASP A 666 30.93 -7.01 -3.48
N ASP A 667 30.49 -8.12 -2.87
CA ASP A 667 29.80 -9.22 -3.56
C ASP A 667 28.56 -8.72 -4.32
N LEU A 668 27.70 -7.91 -3.66
CA LEU A 668 26.51 -7.29 -4.27
C LEU A 668 26.87 -6.42 -5.46
N TYR A 669 27.94 -5.64 -5.33
CA TYR A 669 28.41 -4.79 -6.41
C TYR A 669 28.93 -5.59 -7.60
N VAL A 670 29.72 -6.65 -7.37
CA VAL A 670 30.18 -7.56 -8.43
C VAL A 670 28.98 -8.17 -9.16
N LEU A 671 27.99 -8.68 -8.41
CA LEU A 671 26.76 -9.21 -9.00
C LEU A 671 26.04 -8.15 -9.84
N ALA A 672 25.97 -6.90 -9.41
CA ALA A 672 25.32 -5.83 -10.18
C ALA A 672 26.00 -5.53 -11.53
N LEU A 673 27.27 -5.91 -11.69
CA LEU A 673 28.03 -5.78 -12.93
C LEU A 673 27.93 -7.01 -13.81
N THR A 674 28.04 -8.21 -13.22
CA THR A 674 28.16 -9.47 -13.95
C THR A 674 26.82 -10.16 -14.18
N GLU A 675 25.86 -10.01 -13.28
CA GLU A 675 24.59 -10.73 -13.32
C GLU A 675 23.43 -9.84 -13.80
N LYS A 676 22.75 -10.29 -14.87
CA LYS A 676 21.62 -9.55 -15.46
C LYS A 676 20.52 -9.21 -14.44
N LYS A 677 20.20 -10.14 -13.53
CA LYS A 677 19.16 -9.94 -12.49
C LYS A 677 19.52 -8.83 -11.49
N PHE A 678 20.82 -8.57 -11.28
CA PHE A 678 21.32 -7.60 -10.31
C PHE A 678 21.64 -6.22 -10.89
N LYS A 679 21.47 -6.03 -12.21
CA LYS A 679 21.71 -4.73 -12.85
C LYS A 679 20.77 -3.66 -12.27
N ASN A 680 21.26 -2.91 -11.29
CA ASN A 680 20.54 -1.86 -10.59
C ASN A 680 21.47 -0.69 -10.29
N ASP A 681 21.09 0.52 -10.73
CA ASP A 681 21.92 1.72 -10.60
C ASP A 681 22.12 2.14 -9.15
N GLY A 682 21.16 1.87 -8.26
CA GLY A 682 21.29 2.13 -6.84
C GLY A 682 22.43 1.32 -6.21
N ILE A 683 22.62 0.06 -6.62
CA ILE A 683 23.74 -0.77 -6.17
C ILE A 683 25.05 -0.35 -6.86
N LYS A 684 25.03 -0.25 -8.20
CA LYS A 684 26.22 0.13 -8.99
C LYS A 684 26.82 1.46 -8.56
N ASN A 685 25.96 2.43 -8.24
CA ASN A 685 26.41 3.79 -7.94
C ASN A 685 26.55 4.02 -6.43
N GLY A 686 25.69 3.41 -5.62
CA GLY A 686 25.65 3.63 -4.17
C GLY A 686 26.73 2.85 -3.42
N VAL A 687 26.93 1.57 -3.74
CA VAL A 687 27.83 0.71 -2.97
C VAL A 687 29.30 1.15 -3.02
N PRO A 688 29.88 1.50 -4.19
CA PRO A 688 31.26 2.00 -4.23
C PRO A 688 31.45 3.26 -3.36
N ASN A 689 30.49 4.17 -3.39
CA ASN A 689 30.52 5.39 -2.59
C ASN A 689 30.45 5.08 -1.08
N LEU A 690 29.64 4.10 -0.67
CA LEU A 690 29.56 3.64 0.72
C LEU A 690 30.86 2.99 1.19
N LEU A 691 31.42 2.08 0.39
CA LEU A 691 32.70 1.43 0.68
C LEU A 691 33.80 2.46 0.88
N ARG A 692 33.93 3.43 -0.03
CA ARG A 692 34.93 4.50 0.09
C ARG A 692 34.73 5.35 1.34
N LYS A 693 33.50 5.79 1.60
CA LYS A 693 33.20 6.77 2.66
C LYS A 693 33.29 6.17 4.06
N HIS A 694 32.86 4.92 4.22
CA HIS A 694 32.68 4.29 5.54
C HIS A 694 33.64 3.13 5.79
N PHE A 695 34.34 2.64 4.76
CA PHE A 695 35.30 1.53 4.86
C PHE A 695 36.58 1.84 4.07
N PRO A 696 37.28 2.96 4.36
CA PRO A 696 38.43 3.41 3.56
C PRO A 696 39.60 2.40 3.54
N ASP A 697 39.74 1.57 4.57
CA ASP A 697 40.77 0.54 4.66
C ASP A 697 40.41 -0.74 3.89
N TYR A 698 39.17 -0.85 3.40
CA TYR A 698 38.75 -2.01 2.62
C TYR A 698 39.34 -1.95 1.21
N THR A 699 40.34 -2.79 0.97
CA THR A 699 40.89 -3.00 -0.37
C THR A 699 40.03 -4.02 -1.10
N ARG A 700 39.46 -3.63 -2.24
CA ARG A 700 38.67 -4.53 -3.09
C ARG A 700 39.51 -5.72 -3.55
N THR A 701 38.86 -6.87 -3.69
CA THR A 701 39.53 -8.07 -4.21
C THR A 701 39.89 -7.89 -5.68
N ASP A 702 41.05 -8.42 -6.09
CA ASP A 702 41.51 -8.38 -7.48
C ASP A 702 40.46 -8.93 -8.46
N GLN A 703 39.66 -9.92 -8.05
CA GLN A 703 38.69 -10.57 -8.92
C GLN A 703 37.53 -9.66 -9.39
N SER A 704 37.08 -8.72 -8.56
CA SER A 704 36.07 -7.71 -8.93
C SER A 704 36.58 -6.74 -10.00
N ILE A 705 37.85 -6.34 -9.87
CA ILE A 705 38.52 -5.38 -10.76
C ILE A 705 38.98 -6.10 -12.04
N VAL A 706 39.49 -7.33 -11.94
CA VAL A 706 39.85 -8.19 -13.08
C VAL A 706 38.61 -8.45 -13.94
N SER A 707 37.48 -8.85 -13.36
CA SER A 707 36.23 -9.05 -14.13
C SER A 707 35.79 -7.79 -14.86
N THR A 708 35.96 -6.62 -14.24
CA THR A 708 35.64 -5.31 -14.84
C THR A 708 36.62 -4.94 -15.96
N LEU A 709 37.92 -5.15 -15.73
CA LEU A 709 38.96 -4.91 -16.72
C LEU A 709 38.86 -5.87 -17.89
N ASP A 710 38.44 -7.11 -17.67
CA ASP A 710 38.23 -8.10 -18.73
C ASP A 710 36.96 -7.78 -19.55
N LEU A 711 35.89 -7.29 -18.91
CA LEU A 711 34.74 -6.71 -19.63
C LEU A 711 35.15 -5.51 -20.48
N LEU A 712 35.98 -4.61 -19.96
CA LEU A 712 36.51 -3.46 -20.71
C LEU A 712 37.40 -3.87 -21.88
N LYS A 713 38.23 -4.91 -21.71
CA LYS A 713 39.09 -5.45 -22.77
C LYS A 713 38.27 -6.13 -23.85
N ALA A 714 37.21 -6.85 -23.47
CA ALA A 714 36.34 -7.57 -24.40
C ALA A 714 35.52 -6.60 -25.28
N ASP A 715 34.95 -5.56 -24.67
CA ASP A 715 34.27 -4.49 -25.39
C ASP A 715 34.29 -3.18 -24.56
N PRO A 716 35.12 -2.19 -24.95
CA PRO A 716 35.22 -0.90 -24.26
C PRO A 716 33.91 -0.10 -24.17
N SER A 717 32.89 -0.47 -24.95
CA SER A 717 31.56 0.17 -24.92
C SER A 717 30.61 -0.44 -23.87
N THR A 718 30.93 -1.59 -23.29
CA THR A 718 30.05 -2.32 -22.34
C THR A 718 29.85 -1.63 -21.00
N LEU A 719 30.79 -0.78 -20.58
CA LEU A 719 30.72 -0.03 -19.33
C LEU A 719 30.60 1.47 -19.61
N ASP A 720 29.64 2.10 -18.93
CA ASP A 720 29.48 3.54 -18.92
C ASP A 720 30.61 4.22 -18.13
N VAL A 721 30.87 5.51 -18.44
CA VAL A 721 31.98 6.24 -17.81
C VAL A 721 31.74 6.48 -16.33
N TYR A 722 30.48 6.51 -15.89
CA TYR A 722 30.16 6.61 -14.47
C TYR A 722 30.70 5.41 -13.69
N THR A 723 30.39 4.19 -14.15
CA THR A 723 30.89 2.96 -13.55
C THR A 723 32.43 2.94 -13.52
N LEU A 724 33.06 3.32 -14.62
CA LEU A 724 34.53 3.44 -14.71
C LEU A 724 35.10 4.44 -13.71
N ALA A 725 34.46 5.60 -13.57
CA ALA A 725 34.90 6.63 -12.65
C ALA A 725 34.78 6.20 -11.19
N GLU A 726 33.75 5.44 -10.83
CA GLU A 726 33.62 4.85 -9.49
C GLU A 726 34.74 3.84 -9.20
N PHE A 727 35.10 3.00 -10.19
CA PHE A 727 36.23 2.09 -10.07
C PHE A 727 37.56 2.80 -9.90
N TRP A 728 37.78 3.86 -10.67
CA TRP A 728 39.02 4.62 -10.66
C TRP A 728 39.37 5.12 -9.26
N VAL A 729 38.37 5.55 -8.47
CA VAL A 729 38.62 6.10 -7.13
C VAL A 729 39.16 5.03 -6.16
N THR A 730 38.75 3.78 -6.30
CA THR A 730 39.14 2.67 -5.39
C THR A 730 40.22 1.75 -5.98
N ALA A 731 40.65 2.00 -7.22
CA ALA A 731 41.60 1.16 -7.94
C ALA A 731 43.04 1.39 -7.48
N SER A 732 43.90 0.38 -7.65
CA SER A 732 45.35 0.55 -7.51
C SER A 732 45.90 1.49 -8.58
N ASP A 733 47.10 2.04 -8.39
CA ASP A 733 47.66 3.02 -9.34
C ASP A 733 47.80 2.48 -10.76
N VAL A 734 48.15 1.20 -10.91
CA VAL A 734 48.23 0.52 -12.22
C VAL A 734 46.85 0.41 -12.88
N GLN A 735 45.82 0.11 -12.09
CA GLN A 735 44.45 -0.03 -12.56
C GLN A 735 43.83 1.34 -12.91
N LYS A 736 44.11 2.38 -12.11
CA LYS A 736 43.73 3.77 -12.40
C LYS A 736 44.22 4.22 -13.76
N LEU A 737 45.49 3.95 -14.08
CA LEU A 737 46.06 4.28 -15.40
C LEU A 737 45.32 3.57 -16.53
N THR A 738 44.95 2.31 -16.33
CA THR A 738 44.20 1.52 -17.33
C THR A 738 42.81 2.12 -17.57
N ILE A 739 42.10 2.47 -16.50
CA ILE A 739 40.77 3.08 -16.57
C ILE A 739 40.84 4.49 -17.19
N THR A 740 41.80 5.33 -16.77
CA THR A 740 42.02 6.66 -17.35
C THR A 740 42.24 6.59 -18.87
N ARG A 741 43.07 5.64 -19.35
CA ARG A 741 43.27 5.43 -20.79
C ARG A 741 42.00 4.97 -21.49
N ALA A 742 41.24 4.05 -20.90
CA ALA A 742 39.98 3.58 -21.47
C ALA A 742 38.96 4.71 -21.63
N VAL A 743 38.78 5.53 -20.58
CA VAL A 743 37.88 6.70 -20.60
C VAL A 743 38.37 7.75 -21.60
N GLY A 744 39.67 8.05 -21.63
CA GLY A 744 40.27 8.97 -22.61
C GLY A 744 40.02 8.52 -24.04
N ASN A 745 40.33 7.26 -24.37
CA ASN A 745 40.09 6.68 -25.69
C ASN A 745 38.61 6.73 -26.11
N LYS A 746 37.69 6.52 -25.15
CA LYS A 746 36.24 6.58 -25.40
C LYS A 746 35.81 8.00 -25.78
N LEU A 747 36.24 9.00 -24.99
CA LEU A 747 35.95 10.41 -25.25
C LEU A 747 36.61 10.94 -26.53
N GLU A 748 37.80 10.46 -26.89
CA GLU A 748 38.46 10.80 -28.16
C GLU A 748 37.70 10.25 -29.37
N LYS A 749 37.24 9.00 -29.32
CA LYS A 749 36.50 8.37 -30.41
C LYS A 749 35.09 8.93 -30.57
N HIS A 750 34.39 9.14 -29.46
CA HIS A 750 33.02 9.65 -29.45
C HIS A 750 32.78 10.50 -28.21
N PHE A 751 32.99 11.81 -28.35
CA PHE A 751 32.82 12.74 -27.24
C PHE A 751 31.35 12.78 -26.78
N ASN A 752 31.12 12.41 -25.52
CA ASN A 752 29.86 12.57 -24.82
C ASN A 752 30.06 13.52 -23.64
N PHE A 753 29.16 14.52 -23.50
CA PHE A 753 29.33 15.58 -22.51
C PHE A 753 29.16 15.08 -21.07
N ASP A 754 28.18 14.20 -20.81
CA ASP A 754 27.93 13.66 -19.47
C ASP A 754 29.08 12.75 -19.02
N ASP A 755 29.58 11.91 -19.94
CA ASP A 755 30.77 11.09 -19.71
C ASP A 755 31.99 11.95 -19.35
N TYR A 756 32.22 13.05 -20.09
CA TYR A 756 33.28 14.01 -19.78
C TYR A 756 33.10 14.65 -18.41
N TYR A 757 31.89 15.16 -18.11
CA TYR A 757 31.61 15.82 -16.84
C TYR A 757 31.87 14.88 -15.68
N ILE A 758 31.38 13.64 -15.75
CA ILE A 758 31.56 12.64 -14.69
C ILE A 758 33.04 12.29 -14.52
N ALA A 759 33.77 12.03 -15.61
CA ALA A 759 35.19 11.70 -15.55
C ALA A 759 36.03 12.85 -14.95
N ALA A 760 35.77 14.09 -15.37
CA ALA A 760 36.43 15.28 -14.84
C ALA A 760 36.04 15.54 -13.38
N LEU A 761 34.75 15.43 -13.04
CA LEU A 761 34.26 15.64 -11.67
C LEU A 761 34.83 14.59 -10.70
N ARG A 762 35.11 13.38 -11.16
CA ARG A 762 35.76 12.33 -10.35
C ARG A 762 37.29 12.33 -10.43
N GLY A 763 37.88 13.15 -11.30
CA GLY A 763 39.34 13.26 -11.46
C GLY A 763 39.99 12.13 -12.26
N VAL A 764 39.19 11.33 -12.98
CA VAL A 764 39.66 10.23 -13.84
C VAL A 764 40.53 10.77 -14.98
N ILE A 765 40.17 11.96 -15.47
CA ILE A 765 40.87 12.72 -16.49
C ILE A 765 41.10 14.15 -16.00
N ASP A 766 42.10 14.83 -16.56
CA ASP A 766 42.19 16.29 -16.42
C ASP A 766 41.00 16.94 -17.14
N PHE A 767 40.25 17.79 -16.43
CA PHE A 767 39.10 18.48 -16.98
C PHE A 767 39.46 19.35 -18.19
N LYS A 768 40.72 19.83 -18.28
CA LYS A 768 41.18 20.67 -19.39
C LYS A 768 41.26 19.92 -20.72
N THR A 769 41.53 18.61 -20.70
CA THR A 769 41.82 17.79 -21.89
C THR A 769 40.73 17.87 -22.95
N PHE A 770 39.46 17.83 -22.54
CA PHE A 770 38.30 17.90 -23.45
C PHE A 770 37.40 19.12 -23.21
N LEU A 771 37.89 20.13 -22.47
CA LEU A 771 37.13 21.35 -22.20
C LEU A 771 36.67 22.09 -23.48
N PRO A 772 37.47 22.18 -24.56
CA PRO A 772 37.02 22.81 -25.81
C PRO A 772 35.82 22.06 -26.44
N GLN A 773 35.85 20.73 -26.47
CA GLN A 773 34.76 19.90 -26.96
C GLN A 773 33.52 20.05 -26.07
N ALA A 774 33.70 20.10 -24.75
CA ALA A 774 32.61 20.30 -23.79
C ALA A 774 31.91 21.64 -23.99
N ILE A 775 32.66 22.73 -24.16
CA ILE A 775 32.10 24.07 -24.43
C ILE A 775 31.40 24.11 -25.79
N ALA A 776 31.95 23.46 -26.81
CA ALA A 776 31.32 23.35 -28.13
C ALA A 776 30.00 22.55 -28.10
N ALA A 777 29.89 21.59 -27.17
CA ALA A 777 28.69 20.78 -26.98
C ALA A 777 27.58 21.50 -26.18
N VAL A 778 27.79 22.71 -25.65
CA VAL A 778 26.72 23.44 -24.95
C VAL A 778 25.67 23.93 -25.96
N PRO A 779 24.37 23.59 -25.78
CA PRO A 779 23.30 24.06 -26.66
C PRO A 779 23.23 25.58 -26.76
N LYS A 780 23.07 26.10 -27.99
CA LYS A 780 23.02 27.55 -28.26
C LYS A 780 21.60 28.11 -28.28
N THR A 781 20.60 27.25 -28.45
CA THR A 781 19.19 27.66 -28.57
C THR A 781 18.27 26.89 -27.61
N ASP A 782 17.12 27.49 -27.27
CA ASP A 782 16.13 26.90 -26.36
C ASP A 782 15.53 25.59 -26.88
N ARG A 783 15.55 25.36 -28.20
CA ARG A 783 15.07 24.12 -28.84
C ARG A 783 16.04 22.95 -28.72
N GLU A 784 17.31 23.22 -28.43
CA GLU A 784 18.39 22.24 -28.30
C GLU A 784 18.71 21.90 -26.83
N ARG A 785 18.03 22.52 -25.86
CA ARG A 785 18.24 22.25 -24.44
C ARG A 785 17.76 20.83 -24.10
N GLU A 786 18.68 19.97 -23.66
CA GLU A 786 18.35 18.77 -22.88
C GLU A 786 17.74 19.24 -21.55
N ASN A 787 16.40 19.28 -21.50
CA ASN A 787 15.66 19.96 -20.45
C ASN A 787 15.54 19.06 -19.21
N GLU A 788 16.22 19.41 -18.13
CA GLU A 788 15.80 18.99 -16.78
C GLU A 788 14.69 19.93 -16.30
N ARG A 789 13.54 19.36 -15.93
CA ARG A 789 12.54 20.06 -15.13
C ARG A 789 13.00 19.99 -13.67
N TYR A 790 13.51 21.10 -13.14
CA TYR A 790 13.73 21.21 -11.72
C TYR A 790 12.39 21.24 -10.99
N PHE A 791 12.25 20.40 -9.96
CA PHE A 791 11.10 20.39 -9.06
C PHE A 791 10.84 21.85 -8.62
N LEU A 792 9.64 22.38 -8.90
CA LEU A 792 9.14 23.72 -8.55
C LEU A 792 9.26 24.85 -9.61
N GLN A 793 9.90 24.67 -10.77
CA GLN A 793 9.95 25.75 -11.78
C GLN A 793 9.43 25.34 -13.17
N LYS A 794 8.62 26.22 -13.78
CA LYS A 794 8.23 26.16 -15.20
C LYS A 794 9.39 26.51 -16.16
N VAL A 795 10.55 26.87 -15.61
CA VAL A 795 11.72 27.35 -16.36
C VAL A 795 12.69 26.20 -16.56
N THR A 796 13.04 25.93 -17.82
CA THR A 796 14.04 24.92 -18.20
C THR A 796 15.41 25.55 -18.34
N ARG A 797 16.39 25.10 -17.53
CA ARG A 797 17.77 25.60 -17.56
C ARG A 797 18.72 24.67 -18.29
N ASN A 798 19.83 25.21 -18.79
CA ASN A 798 20.85 24.44 -19.48
C ASN A 798 21.75 23.68 -18.47
N ARG A 799 21.48 22.39 -18.30
CA ARG A 799 22.23 21.49 -17.39
C ARG A 799 23.73 21.48 -17.67
N ARG A 800 24.16 21.56 -18.94
CA ARG A 800 25.58 21.52 -19.32
C ARG A 800 26.35 22.75 -18.83
N ILE A 801 25.70 23.91 -18.75
CA ILE A 801 26.31 25.12 -18.15
C ILE A 801 26.49 24.92 -16.64
N ASN A 802 25.47 24.41 -15.93
CA ASN A 802 25.60 24.06 -14.51
C ASN A 802 26.78 23.10 -14.27
N PHE A 803 26.96 22.09 -15.12
CA PHE A 803 28.05 21.13 -15.01
C PHE A 803 29.43 21.76 -15.22
N LEU A 804 29.58 22.67 -16.19
CA LEU A 804 30.83 23.40 -16.39
C LEU A 804 31.15 24.37 -15.24
N ILE A 805 30.13 25.02 -14.67
CA ILE A 805 30.28 25.88 -13.49
C ILE A 805 30.70 25.05 -12.27
N ASP A 806 30.10 23.87 -12.08
CA ASP A 806 30.47 22.95 -10.99
C ASP A 806 31.94 22.51 -11.09
N LEU A 807 32.40 22.15 -12.29
CA LEU A 807 33.81 21.85 -12.54
C LEU A 807 34.70 23.08 -12.29
N ALA A 808 34.27 24.27 -12.71
CA ALA A 808 35.01 25.50 -12.45
C ALA A 808 35.15 25.78 -10.95
N PHE A 809 34.09 25.58 -10.16
CA PHE A 809 34.15 25.73 -8.69
C PHE A 809 35.04 24.67 -8.06
N LYS A 810 34.90 23.39 -8.43
CA LYS A 810 35.78 22.30 -7.96
C LYS A 810 37.27 22.61 -8.21
N TYR A 811 37.61 23.04 -9.42
CA TYR A 811 39.00 23.29 -9.84
C TYR A 811 39.45 24.74 -9.64
N LYS A 812 38.64 25.57 -8.97
CA LYS A 812 38.91 26.99 -8.69
C LYS A 812 39.27 27.81 -9.93
N VAL A 813 38.57 27.55 -11.04
CA VAL A 813 38.76 28.24 -12.33
C VAL A 813 38.03 29.58 -12.32
N ASN A 814 38.65 30.60 -12.90
CA ASN A 814 38.04 31.92 -13.02
C ASN A 814 37.00 31.94 -14.16
N LEU A 815 35.71 31.98 -13.81
CA LEU A 815 34.60 32.07 -14.77
C LEU A 815 34.61 33.36 -15.62
N LYS A 816 35.45 34.36 -15.29
CA LYS A 816 35.67 35.55 -16.12
C LYS A 816 36.56 35.28 -17.34
N GLU A 817 37.21 34.13 -17.42
CA GLU A 817 38.03 33.78 -18.58
C GLU A 817 37.20 33.74 -19.87
N LYS A 818 37.83 34.18 -20.99
CA LYS A 818 37.19 34.32 -22.30
C LYS A 818 36.48 33.04 -22.78
N ILE A 819 36.95 31.89 -22.34
CA ILE A 819 36.38 30.59 -22.73
C ILE A 819 34.99 30.37 -22.10
N TYR A 820 34.75 30.82 -20.86
CA TYR A 820 33.48 30.71 -20.14
C TYR A 820 32.54 31.88 -20.42
N GLN A 821 33.06 33.05 -20.79
CA GLN A 821 32.24 34.19 -21.21
C GLN A 821 31.35 33.85 -22.42
N LYS A 822 31.73 32.87 -23.24
CA LYS A 822 30.89 32.34 -24.33
C LYS A 822 29.62 31.63 -23.86
N LEU A 823 29.58 31.25 -22.58
CA LEU A 823 28.45 30.56 -21.94
C LEU A 823 27.51 31.53 -21.20
N ALA A 824 27.89 32.81 -21.09
CA ALA A 824 27.13 33.82 -20.36
C ALA A 824 25.74 33.98 -20.99
N GLN A 825 24.72 33.50 -20.29
CA GLN A 825 23.33 33.67 -20.70
C GLN A 825 22.74 34.94 -20.09
N GLN A 826 21.73 35.52 -20.75
CA GLN A 826 20.99 36.67 -20.24
C GLN A 826 20.04 36.30 -19.08
N GLU A 827 19.96 35.02 -18.71
CA GLU A 827 19.11 34.57 -17.60
C GLU A 827 19.71 34.97 -16.25
N PRO A 828 18.95 35.62 -15.34
CA PRO A 828 19.45 36.07 -14.04
C PRO A 828 20.14 34.98 -13.21
N TYR A 829 19.68 33.73 -13.31
CA TYR A 829 20.26 32.58 -12.64
C TYR A 829 21.73 32.34 -13.03
N PHE A 830 22.06 32.32 -14.32
CA PHE A 830 23.43 32.09 -14.78
C PHE A 830 24.31 33.33 -14.58
N ILE A 831 23.74 34.53 -14.69
CA ILE A 831 24.45 35.78 -14.38
C ILE A 831 24.89 35.78 -12.90
N TRP A 832 24.01 35.32 -12.00
CA TRP A 832 24.34 35.15 -10.59
C TRP A 832 25.48 34.15 -10.40
N LEU A 833 25.36 32.94 -10.93
CA LEU A 833 26.40 31.90 -10.77
C LEU A 833 27.76 32.30 -11.33
N MET A 834 27.81 33.03 -12.46
CA MET A 834 29.07 33.45 -13.07
C MET A 834 29.66 34.72 -12.44
N ASN A 835 28.90 35.45 -11.61
CA ASN A 835 29.33 36.71 -11.00
C ASN A 835 28.72 36.92 -9.59
N LEU A 836 29.01 36.00 -8.67
CA LEU A 836 28.44 36.01 -7.31
C LEU A 836 28.69 37.32 -6.55
N SER A 837 29.89 37.91 -6.67
CA SER A 837 30.23 39.18 -5.99
C SER A 837 29.56 40.41 -6.60
N GLY A 838 29.34 40.41 -7.92
CA GLY A 838 28.82 41.58 -8.66
C GLY A 838 27.34 41.48 -9.02
N PHE A 839 26.64 40.46 -8.54
CA PHE A 839 25.23 40.24 -8.87
C PHE A 839 24.30 41.20 -8.12
N ASN A 840 23.21 41.62 -8.76
CA ASN A 840 22.14 42.38 -8.11
C ASN A 840 21.23 41.43 -7.32
N TYR A 841 21.46 41.33 -6.01
CA TYR A 841 20.74 40.41 -5.14
C TYR A 841 19.24 40.71 -4.96
N ASN A 842 18.72 41.85 -5.42
CA ASN A 842 17.27 42.05 -5.53
C ASN A 842 16.62 41.11 -6.57
N LYS A 843 17.42 40.51 -7.46
CA LYS A 843 16.99 39.50 -8.44
C LYS A 843 17.32 38.07 -8.00
N PHE A 844 17.92 37.89 -6.83
CA PHE A 844 18.28 36.56 -6.32
C PHE A 844 17.02 35.86 -5.81
N ASN A 845 16.83 34.60 -6.22
CA ASN A 845 15.76 33.75 -5.69
C ASN A 845 16.39 32.67 -4.80
N PRO A 846 16.11 32.66 -3.47
CA PRO A 846 16.62 31.64 -2.56
C PRO A 846 16.30 30.20 -2.99
N MET A 847 15.19 29.98 -3.71
CA MET A 847 14.82 28.66 -4.24
C MET A 847 15.85 28.10 -5.23
N TRP A 848 16.70 28.94 -5.85
CA TRP A 848 17.79 28.46 -6.70
C TRP A 848 18.77 27.58 -5.94
N LEU A 849 18.92 27.75 -4.62
CA LEU A 849 19.80 26.92 -3.81
C LEU A 849 19.39 25.44 -3.79
N LEU A 850 18.11 25.14 -4.01
CA LEU A 850 17.60 23.76 -4.08
C LEU A 850 18.01 23.02 -5.36
N GLU A 851 18.57 23.73 -6.35
CA GLU A 851 18.95 23.17 -7.64
C GLU A 851 20.37 22.58 -7.65
N PHE A 852 21.12 22.74 -6.54
CA PHE A 852 22.51 22.28 -6.43
C PHE A 852 22.63 21.04 -5.55
N HIS A 853 23.36 20.05 -6.06
CA HIS A 853 23.61 18.77 -5.38
C HIS A 853 25.08 18.55 -5.01
N SER A 854 25.97 19.43 -5.48
CA SER A 854 27.41 19.35 -5.27
C SER A 854 27.85 20.28 -4.14
N ASP A 855 28.69 19.78 -3.23
CA ASP A 855 29.25 20.58 -2.14
C ASP A 855 30.11 21.74 -2.69
N TRP A 856 30.67 21.64 -3.90
CA TRP A 856 31.53 22.68 -4.50
C TRP A 856 30.80 24.01 -4.72
N TYR A 857 29.51 23.96 -5.08
CA TYR A 857 28.68 25.16 -5.16
C TYR A 857 28.56 25.85 -3.81
N PHE A 858 28.26 25.08 -2.77
CA PHE A 858 28.07 25.64 -1.43
C PHE A 858 29.38 26.14 -0.81
N GLU A 859 30.51 25.50 -1.10
CA GLU A 859 31.84 26.03 -0.73
C GLU A 859 32.14 27.38 -1.39
N GLU A 860 31.65 27.62 -2.61
CA GLU A 860 31.74 28.93 -3.25
C GLU A 860 30.75 29.92 -2.63
N PHE A 861 29.48 29.52 -2.45
CA PHE A 861 28.43 30.40 -1.91
C PHE A 861 28.72 30.89 -0.49
N LYS A 862 29.36 30.06 0.35
CA LYS A 862 29.79 30.42 1.71
C LYS A 862 30.70 31.65 1.75
N LYS A 863 31.41 31.95 0.66
CA LYS A 863 32.28 33.14 0.56
C LYS A 863 31.51 34.45 0.41
N HIS A 864 30.18 34.39 0.28
CA HIS A 864 29.33 35.54 0.00
C HIS A 864 28.20 35.66 1.05
N ASP A 865 28.46 36.43 2.12
CA ASP A 865 27.53 36.62 3.26
C ASP A 865 26.11 37.06 2.87
N VAL A 866 25.98 37.80 1.77
CA VAL A 866 24.68 38.24 1.23
C VAL A 866 23.75 37.06 0.90
N ILE A 867 24.29 35.92 0.42
CA ILE A 867 23.50 34.72 0.13
C ILE A 867 22.94 34.15 1.44
N LYS A 868 23.79 34.01 2.46
CA LYS A 868 23.40 33.54 3.80
C LYS A 868 22.29 34.40 4.39
N LYS A 869 22.47 35.73 4.38
CA LYS A 869 21.52 36.68 4.97
C LYS A 869 20.14 36.63 4.30
N ILE A 870 20.09 36.71 2.96
CA ILE A 870 18.81 36.67 2.23
C ILE A 870 18.11 35.32 2.40
N THR A 871 18.88 34.23 2.42
CA THR A 871 18.34 32.88 2.65
C THR A 871 17.74 32.75 4.05
N GLN A 872 18.41 33.27 5.08
CA GLN A 872 17.90 33.30 6.45
C GLN A 872 16.59 34.08 6.56
N GLU A 873 16.55 35.29 6.02
CA GLU A 873 15.35 36.14 6.02
C GLU A 873 14.17 35.48 5.29
N TYR A 874 14.46 34.78 4.18
CA TYR A 874 13.44 34.04 3.44
C TYR A 874 12.87 32.86 4.25
N ILE A 875 13.75 32.04 4.86
CA ILE A 875 13.35 30.86 5.64
C ILE A 875 12.50 31.25 6.85
N LEU A 876 12.83 32.35 7.54
CA LEU A 876 12.06 32.84 8.68
C LEU A 876 10.61 33.20 8.32
N ARG A 877 10.35 33.57 7.06
CA ARG A 877 9.01 33.90 6.55
C ARG A 877 8.35 32.72 5.84
N ASN A 878 9.16 31.84 5.24
CA ASN A 878 8.74 30.73 4.40
C ASN A 878 9.62 29.51 4.71
N PRO A 879 9.28 28.70 5.74
CA PRO A 879 10.12 27.60 6.20
C PRO A 879 10.05 26.39 5.24
N VAL A 880 10.65 26.54 4.06
CA VAL A 880 10.80 25.45 3.09
C VAL A 880 11.85 24.48 3.62
N GLU A 881 11.44 23.26 3.98
CA GLU A 881 12.29 22.25 4.65
C GLU A 881 13.64 22.04 3.94
N GLY A 882 13.65 21.98 2.61
CA GLY A 882 14.89 21.84 1.83
C GLY A 882 15.86 23.01 2.01
N LEU A 883 15.36 24.25 2.08
CA LEU A 883 16.19 25.44 2.30
C LEU A 883 16.70 25.48 3.75
N VAL A 884 15.88 25.09 4.73
CA VAL A 884 16.30 24.95 6.13
C VAL A 884 17.47 23.98 6.23
N LYS A 885 17.37 22.79 5.60
CA LYS A 885 18.45 21.80 5.58
C LYS A 885 19.73 22.35 4.96
N ILE A 886 19.63 23.06 3.82
CA ILE A 886 20.79 23.72 3.19
C ILE A 886 21.40 24.76 4.14
N TYR A 887 20.58 25.60 4.75
CA TYR A 887 21.03 26.64 5.65
C TYR A 887 21.76 26.08 6.88
N VAL A 888 21.19 25.07 7.53
CA VAL A 888 21.83 24.39 8.67
C VAL A 888 23.10 23.65 8.25
N LYS A 889 23.11 22.99 7.08
CA LYS A 889 24.29 22.23 6.64
C LYS A 889 25.45 23.14 6.19
N HIS A 890 25.15 24.25 5.53
CA HIS A 890 26.14 25.03 4.79
C HIS A 890 26.31 26.48 5.24
N PHE A 891 25.37 27.07 5.97
CA PHE A 891 25.43 28.50 6.34
C PHE A 891 25.37 28.78 7.84
N SER A 892 24.94 27.85 8.69
CA SER A 892 24.78 28.09 10.14
C SER A 892 26.09 28.08 10.93
N ASN A 893 27.14 27.47 10.38
CA ASN A 893 28.47 27.39 11.01
C ASN A 893 29.37 28.53 10.57
#